data_AF-A0A7G1G5Y9-F1
#
_entry.id   AF-A0A7G1G5Y9-F1
#
_cell.length_a   1.000
_cell.length_b   1.000
_cell.length_c   1.000
_cell.angle_alpha   90.00
_cell.angle_beta   90.00
_cell.angle_gamma   90.00
#
_symmetry.space_group_name_H-M   'P 1'
#
loop_
_entity.id
_entity.type
_entity.pdbx_description
1 polymer ?
#
loop_
_entity_poly.entity_id
_entity_poly.type
_entity_poly.pdbx_seq_one_letter_code
_entity_poly.pdbx_strand_id
1 'polypeptide(L)'
;MAMIQKKNYFLRHIIMIIVVLIILFPIIWVVSTSVRRDNAAFSSKLFSNRLTMRNYTELLFPKPTVPELIKDLNDVTAYIDEYNSYTTEQAIKRSNEDINKLFNYLDMSKENLNNVEKNYESVLSTFIEEKESILKDLNEIRETDFAYFNKKLSDLNKKLNEYGYNLETSKLDTLIKNYLSQRKKTYEFLIQYKGNNDKYYSETESLLFKVPLKTTLWKIKTYRKWKREENTDFINNIGTEVSNLESSWKKVDSEIKILSNKINTFVQEKFGITLKTISDNEEKIKNYETIQSKLKNELNNTEVSLNKIKVKVKAITDVYFLNKSKIKAAYDVIKSTEFKGGELPKTGSDGNFYLLVQKYKDILPDIYSSAKNIDSLNKNGFVETVKLYDEIFNFLYSNFSGIYSLRNNETVMPAYETLKSSAEKMAISLSEIKMIINQYKDNYENKLELISMDNKLTNEINKASNENEVLKENEKDKLDFVNEIQELPNLIFVKDFTNENIKTLNEAYYYSIFLKSKFYSKYIPERNKYFLFSAYNNLKESKNRFLSGKEKMETLISKMSVQLTFLKNNIKNIVKLNYGGNVTNIKSIEIMTDLYNTKYGNANADLSRASRIVSDFSEKLKYGNLKSILKKIDKYLYNFSMDWKKWLRKPFVRWMLNSIIVAGLTAFLTVLMTSMAAYPFSRMRFVGRKQGLLFLMIIQMFPAIMSMVALYKTLKFIGDYNPFIGLDTIGGLIFVYLGGIAYNMWLFKGYYDTIPDSLEESAMIDGATRLQTFWKIVFPLSLPIISVVTILAFMGIFNEFLLANIILQREEIYTYALGLRSFTTGPFETEWGMFTAASMIGMLPMVTLFLVMQKWIVGGLTQGSVKG
;
A
#
# COMPACT_ATOMS: atom_id res chain seq x y z
N MET A 1 9.03 -46.33 -45.43
CA MET A 1 8.21 -46.28 -44.20
C MET A 1 9.10 -45.74 -43.09
N ALA A 2 9.01 -44.44 -42.76
CA ALA A 2 9.82 -43.84 -41.71
C ALA A 2 9.18 -44.14 -40.34
N MET A 3 9.97 -44.75 -39.45
CA MET A 3 9.57 -45.19 -38.12
C MET A 3 9.33 -43.95 -37.24
N ILE A 4 8.05 -43.66 -36.92
CA ILE A 4 7.68 -42.59 -36.00
C ILE A 4 8.13 -43.00 -34.58
N GLN A 5 9.25 -42.45 -34.12
CA GLN A 5 9.66 -42.54 -32.72
C GLN A 5 8.58 -41.88 -31.84
N LYS A 6 7.93 -42.66 -30.99
CA LYS A 6 7.10 -42.14 -29.88
C LYS A 6 8.00 -41.44 -28.87
N LYS A 7 8.30 -40.15 -29.08
CA LYS A 7 8.92 -39.32 -28.04
C LYS A 7 7.95 -39.16 -26.87
N ASN A 8 8.42 -39.42 -25.65
CA ASN A 8 7.63 -39.32 -24.44
C ASN A 8 7.41 -37.83 -24.09
N TYR A 9 6.27 -37.27 -24.47
CA TYR A 9 5.94 -35.86 -24.28
C TYR A 9 5.49 -35.52 -22.85
N PHE A 10 5.63 -36.43 -21.89
CA PHE A 10 5.13 -36.26 -20.52
C PHE A 10 5.63 -34.95 -19.87
N LEU A 11 6.93 -34.65 -19.97
CA LEU A 11 7.52 -33.42 -19.41
C LEU A 11 6.96 -32.16 -20.08
N ARG A 12 6.74 -32.20 -21.41
CA ARG A 12 6.11 -31.09 -22.15
C ARG A 12 4.69 -30.84 -21.68
N HIS A 13 3.90 -31.89 -21.44
CA HIS A 13 2.53 -31.74 -20.93
C HIS A 13 2.52 -31.18 -19.51
N ILE A 14 3.43 -31.60 -18.63
CA ILE A 14 3.59 -31.01 -17.29
C ILE A 14 3.90 -29.52 -17.40
N ILE A 15 4.87 -29.13 -18.23
CA ILE A 15 5.23 -27.73 -18.43
C ILE A 15 4.02 -26.95 -18.97
N MET A 16 3.30 -27.49 -19.95
CA MET A 16 2.09 -26.84 -20.49
C MET A 16 1.00 -26.67 -19.42
N ILE A 17 0.77 -27.68 -18.56
CA ILE A 17 -0.20 -27.59 -17.47
C ILE A 17 0.21 -26.49 -16.47
N ILE A 18 1.49 -26.43 -16.09
CA ILE A 18 2.00 -25.39 -15.19
C ILE A 18 1.83 -24.01 -15.80
N VAL A 19 2.18 -23.85 -17.09
CA VAL A 19 2.00 -22.58 -17.82
C VAL A 19 0.54 -22.19 -17.88
N VAL A 20 -0.37 -23.13 -18.15
CA VAL A 20 -1.82 -22.89 -18.15
C VAL A 20 -2.30 -22.43 -16.77
N LEU A 21 -1.83 -23.06 -15.68
CA LEU A 21 -2.19 -22.63 -14.32
C LEU A 21 -1.69 -21.22 -14.01
N ILE A 22 -0.47 -20.87 -14.42
CA ILE A 22 0.09 -19.52 -14.25
C ILE A 22 -0.71 -18.48 -15.04
N ILE A 23 -1.08 -18.79 -16.29
CA ILE A 23 -1.86 -17.91 -17.17
C ILE A 23 -3.30 -17.74 -16.65
N LEU A 24 -3.92 -18.79 -16.13
CA LEU A 24 -5.30 -18.74 -15.62
C LEU A 24 -5.40 -18.14 -14.23
N PHE A 25 -4.33 -18.14 -13.43
CA PHE A 25 -4.38 -17.65 -12.05
C PHE A 25 -4.89 -16.20 -11.93
N PRO A 26 -4.40 -15.21 -12.71
CA PRO A 26 -4.96 -13.85 -12.68
C PRO A 26 -6.46 -13.81 -13.01
N ILE A 27 -6.90 -14.60 -13.99
CA ILE A 27 -8.31 -14.66 -14.39
C ILE A 27 -9.15 -15.22 -13.24
N ILE A 28 -8.74 -16.34 -12.65
CA ILE A 28 -9.41 -16.95 -11.50
C ILE A 28 -9.47 -15.97 -10.32
N TRP A 29 -8.39 -15.23 -10.08
CA TRP A 29 -8.35 -14.20 -9.05
C TRP A 29 -9.32 -13.04 -9.33
N VAL A 30 -9.41 -12.55 -10.58
CA VAL A 30 -10.39 -11.51 -10.96
C VAL A 30 -11.82 -12.03 -10.82
N VAL A 31 -12.11 -13.25 -11.30
CA VAL A 31 -13.44 -13.89 -11.14
C VAL A 31 -13.80 -13.93 -9.66
N SER A 32 -12.92 -14.49 -8.83
CA SER A 32 -13.17 -14.67 -7.41
C SER A 32 -13.37 -13.33 -6.69
N THR A 33 -12.54 -12.33 -6.99
CA THR A 33 -12.62 -10.99 -6.38
C THR A 33 -13.88 -10.23 -6.80
N SER A 34 -14.36 -10.43 -8.02
CA SER A 34 -15.58 -9.76 -8.49
C SER A 34 -16.84 -10.14 -7.72
N VAL A 35 -16.89 -11.36 -7.17
CA VAL A 35 -18.03 -11.90 -6.41
C VAL A 35 -17.80 -11.85 -4.90
N ARG A 36 -16.75 -11.17 -4.44
CA ARG A 36 -16.40 -11.07 -3.02
C ARG A 36 -17.06 -9.88 -2.33
N ARG A 37 -17.43 -10.08 -1.06
CA ARG A 37 -17.94 -9.01 -0.18
C ARG A 37 -16.84 -8.14 0.40
N ASP A 38 -15.62 -8.66 0.51
CA ASP A 38 -14.49 -7.93 1.05
C ASP A 38 -13.71 -7.19 -0.06
N ASN A 39 -13.32 -5.95 0.23
CA ASN A 39 -12.61 -5.08 -0.71
C ASN A 39 -11.09 -5.27 -0.70
N ALA A 40 -10.58 -6.37 -0.14
CA ALA A 40 -9.15 -6.61 -0.06
C ALA A 40 -8.57 -7.13 -1.38
N ALA A 41 -7.46 -6.53 -1.84
CA ALA A 41 -6.69 -7.01 -2.99
C ALA A 41 -6.28 -8.48 -2.82
N PHE A 42 -5.89 -8.86 -1.61
CA PHE A 42 -5.40 -10.20 -1.29
C PHE A 42 -6.18 -10.78 -0.12
N SER A 43 -6.65 -12.02 -0.28
CA SER A 43 -7.22 -12.83 0.80
C SER A 43 -6.32 -14.01 1.11
N SER A 44 -6.48 -14.54 2.32
CA SER A 44 -5.90 -15.82 2.73
C SER A 44 -6.43 -17.02 1.95
N LYS A 45 -7.53 -16.87 1.20
CA LYS A 45 -8.16 -17.92 0.38
C LYS A 45 -8.40 -17.42 -1.03
N LEU A 46 -8.10 -18.25 -2.04
CA LEU A 46 -8.35 -17.92 -3.44
C LEU A 46 -9.85 -17.72 -3.72
N PHE A 47 -10.70 -18.58 -3.17
CA PHE A 47 -12.17 -18.46 -3.24
C PHE A 47 -12.74 -18.02 -1.90
N SER A 48 -13.56 -16.99 -1.92
CA SER A 48 -14.19 -16.50 -0.70
C SER A 48 -15.41 -17.32 -0.32
N ASN A 49 -15.58 -17.52 0.98
CA ASN A 49 -16.78 -18.11 1.56
C ASN A 49 -17.96 -17.12 1.62
N ARG A 50 -17.72 -15.86 1.23
CA ARG A 50 -18.62 -14.70 1.31
C ARG A 50 -18.94 -14.19 -0.09
N LEU A 51 -19.65 -15.01 -0.85
CA LEU A 51 -20.07 -14.64 -2.20
C LEU A 51 -21.19 -13.59 -2.17
N THR A 52 -21.15 -12.69 -3.15
CA THR A 52 -22.15 -11.65 -3.41
C THR A 52 -22.17 -11.31 -4.90
N MET A 53 -23.36 -10.99 -5.41
CA MET A 53 -23.52 -10.39 -6.76
C MET A 53 -23.67 -8.87 -6.68
N ARG A 54 -23.51 -8.30 -5.48
CA ARG A 54 -23.80 -6.89 -5.21
C ARG A 54 -22.94 -5.95 -6.08
N ASN A 55 -21.66 -6.26 -6.26
CA ASN A 55 -20.75 -5.48 -7.10
C ASN A 55 -21.29 -5.31 -8.52
N TYR A 56 -21.77 -6.40 -9.15
CA TYR A 56 -22.38 -6.36 -10.48
C TYR A 56 -23.68 -5.56 -10.49
N THR A 57 -24.55 -5.77 -9.49
CA THR A 57 -25.82 -5.04 -9.43
C THR A 57 -25.61 -3.55 -9.20
N GLU A 58 -24.61 -3.14 -8.44
CA GLU A 58 -24.30 -1.73 -8.19
C GLU A 58 -23.65 -1.05 -9.39
N LEU A 59 -22.88 -1.78 -10.21
CA LEU A 59 -22.33 -1.25 -11.46
C LEU A 59 -23.42 -1.01 -12.50
N LEU A 60 -24.33 -1.97 -12.66
CA LEU A 60 -25.35 -1.94 -13.71
C LEU A 60 -26.60 -1.14 -13.30
N PHE A 61 -26.98 -1.22 -12.03
CA PHE A 61 -28.17 -0.61 -11.46
C PHE A 61 -27.82 0.13 -10.16
N PRO A 62 -26.99 1.20 -10.25
CA PRO A 62 -26.52 1.93 -9.07
C PRO A 62 -27.69 2.54 -8.30
N LYS A 63 -27.85 2.14 -7.04
CA LYS A 63 -28.84 2.70 -6.10
C LYS A 63 -28.22 3.82 -5.28
N PRO A 64 -28.95 4.92 -5.01
CA PRO A 64 -28.41 6.03 -4.25
C PRO A 64 -28.28 5.67 -2.77
N THR A 65 -27.14 6.01 -2.18
CA THR A 65 -26.87 5.78 -0.74
C THR A 65 -27.50 6.88 0.12
N VAL A 66 -27.59 6.68 1.44
CA VAL A 66 -28.07 7.72 2.37
C VAL A 66 -27.32 9.05 2.22
N PRO A 67 -25.97 9.11 2.30
CA PRO A 67 -25.24 10.39 2.14
C PRO A 67 -25.39 11.00 0.75
N GLU A 68 -25.59 10.19 -0.29
CA GLU A 68 -25.82 10.65 -1.65
C GLU A 68 -27.21 11.26 -1.82
N LEU A 69 -28.26 10.63 -1.28
CA LEU A 69 -29.61 11.22 -1.27
C LEU A 69 -29.66 12.56 -0.51
N ILE A 70 -28.87 12.71 0.55
CA ILE A 70 -28.74 13.99 1.27
C ILE A 70 -28.07 15.04 0.37
N LYS A 71 -27.04 14.65 -0.40
CA LYS A 71 -26.37 15.51 -1.38
C LYS A 71 -27.30 15.88 -2.54
N ASP A 72 -27.96 14.91 -3.17
CA ASP A 72 -28.94 15.12 -4.25
C ASP A 72 -30.04 16.07 -3.78
N LEU A 73 -30.56 15.90 -2.55
CA LEU A 73 -31.56 16.78 -1.98
C LEU A 73 -31.03 18.22 -1.83
N ASN A 74 -29.77 18.40 -1.43
CA ASN A 74 -29.13 19.72 -1.40
C ASN A 74 -29.04 20.33 -2.81
N ASP A 75 -28.56 19.55 -3.77
CA ASP A 75 -28.27 20.03 -5.13
C ASP A 75 -29.57 20.38 -5.89
N VAL A 76 -30.63 19.55 -5.74
CA VAL A 76 -31.97 19.80 -6.31
C VAL A 76 -32.61 21.06 -5.72
N THR A 77 -32.51 21.23 -4.39
CA THR A 77 -33.14 22.37 -3.72
C THR A 77 -32.38 23.68 -3.89
N ALA A 78 -31.10 23.60 -4.25
CA ALA A 78 -30.25 24.74 -4.56
C ALA A 78 -30.21 25.07 -6.07
N TYR A 79 -30.80 24.23 -6.93
CA TYR A 79 -30.67 24.31 -8.39
C TYR A 79 -29.20 24.39 -8.82
N ILE A 80 -28.41 23.41 -8.39
CA ILE A 80 -26.98 23.28 -8.72
C ILE A 80 -26.77 22.06 -9.64
N ASP A 81 -25.67 22.05 -10.40
CA ASP A 81 -25.27 20.98 -11.31
C ASP A 81 -26.32 20.64 -12.38
N GLU A 82 -26.78 19.39 -12.43
CA GLU A 82 -27.78 18.90 -13.40
C GLU A 82 -29.18 19.46 -13.17
N TYR A 83 -29.41 20.12 -12.02
CA TYR A 83 -30.69 20.67 -11.62
C TYR A 83 -30.86 22.15 -11.97
N ASN A 84 -29.84 22.81 -12.54
CA ASN A 84 -29.89 24.22 -12.93
C ASN A 84 -31.05 24.56 -13.88
N SER A 85 -31.47 23.61 -14.72
CA SER A 85 -32.53 23.80 -15.71
C SER A 85 -33.92 23.35 -15.23
N TYR A 86 -34.06 22.94 -13.97
CA TYR A 86 -35.32 22.42 -13.45
C TYR A 86 -36.35 23.54 -13.24
N THR A 87 -37.60 23.26 -13.58
CA THR A 87 -38.72 24.08 -13.11
C THR A 87 -38.95 23.85 -11.61
N THR A 88 -39.61 24.80 -10.93
CA THR A 88 -39.94 24.66 -9.51
C THR A 88 -40.77 23.40 -9.23
N GLU A 89 -41.69 23.02 -10.12
CA GLU A 89 -42.48 21.80 -9.97
C GLU A 89 -41.63 20.53 -10.10
N GLN A 90 -40.69 20.50 -11.05
CA GLN A 90 -39.75 19.39 -11.22
C GLN A 90 -38.85 19.22 -9.99
N ALA A 91 -38.32 20.33 -9.46
CA ALA A 91 -37.49 20.32 -8.26
C ALA A 91 -38.27 19.88 -7.01
N ILE A 92 -39.52 20.31 -6.83
CA ILE A 92 -40.40 19.86 -5.74
C ILE A 92 -40.67 18.35 -5.86
N LYS A 93 -41.03 17.87 -7.06
CA LYS A 93 -41.31 16.45 -7.29
C LYS A 93 -40.08 15.60 -6.95
N ARG A 94 -38.92 15.97 -7.48
CA ARG A 94 -37.68 15.25 -7.24
C ARG A 94 -37.28 15.25 -5.77
N SER A 95 -37.36 16.41 -5.10
CA SER A 95 -37.06 16.52 -3.68
C SER A 95 -37.95 15.62 -2.82
N ASN A 96 -39.25 15.50 -3.15
CA ASN A 96 -40.16 14.60 -2.46
C ASN A 96 -39.81 13.12 -2.68
N GLU A 97 -39.38 12.74 -3.89
CA GLU A 97 -38.90 11.39 -4.17
C GLU A 97 -37.68 11.04 -3.31
N ASP A 98 -36.71 11.94 -3.20
CA ASP A 98 -35.49 11.71 -2.43
C ASP A 98 -35.75 11.69 -0.92
N ILE A 99 -36.64 12.55 -0.42
CA ILE A 99 -37.14 12.50 0.97
C ILE A 99 -37.82 11.16 1.27
N ASN A 100 -38.69 10.66 0.40
CA ASN A 100 -39.37 9.39 0.61
C ASN A 100 -38.39 8.20 0.59
N LYS A 101 -37.40 8.21 -0.31
CA LYS A 101 -36.32 7.21 -0.30
C LYS A 101 -35.53 7.25 1.00
N LEU A 102 -35.20 8.44 1.50
CA LEU A 102 -34.49 8.60 2.78
C LEU A 102 -35.30 8.01 3.94
N PHE A 103 -36.60 8.29 4.03
CA PHE A 103 -37.48 7.65 5.03
C PHE A 103 -37.42 6.12 4.95
N ASN A 104 -37.58 5.56 3.75
CA ASN A 104 -37.51 4.11 3.55
C ASN A 104 -36.14 3.53 3.99
N TYR A 105 -35.03 4.21 3.68
CA TYR A 105 -33.70 3.79 4.12
C TYR A 105 -33.57 3.78 5.64
N LEU A 106 -34.08 4.81 6.32
CA LEU A 106 -34.04 4.90 7.78
C LEU A 106 -34.87 3.79 8.45
N ASP A 107 -36.03 3.45 7.89
CA ASP A 107 -36.89 2.38 8.42
C ASP A 107 -36.30 0.99 8.16
N MET A 108 -35.83 0.72 6.94
CA MET A 108 -35.11 -0.51 6.60
C MET A 108 -33.85 -0.69 7.46
N SER A 109 -33.16 0.41 7.79
CA SER A 109 -31.98 0.40 8.65
C SER A 109 -32.31 -0.08 10.06
N LYS A 110 -33.41 0.42 10.66
CA LYS A 110 -33.90 -0.05 11.96
C LYS A 110 -34.30 -1.52 11.92
N GLU A 111 -35.03 -1.93 10.88
CA GLU A 111 -35.46 -3.32 10.72
C GLU A 111 -34.27 -4.28 10.61
N ASN A 112 -33.27 -3.93 9.80
CA ASN A 112 -32.04 -4.71 9.65
C ASN A 112 -31.28 -4.86 10.97
N LEU A 113 -31.14 -3.78 11.75
CA LEU A 113 -30.51 -3.83 13.08
C LEU A 113 -31.30 -4.75 14.03
N ASN A 114 -32.63 -4.65 14.07
CA ASN A 114 -33.46 -5.54 14.89
C ASN A 114 -33.35 -7.02 14.47
N ASN A 115 -33.26 -7.28 13.16
CA ASN A 115 -33.04 -8.63 12.65
C ASN A 115 -31.67 -9.18 13.06
N VAL A 116 -30.62 -8.35 13.06
CA VAL A 116 -29.29 -8.75 13.56
C VAL A 116 -29.34 -9.12 15.04
N GLU A 117 -30.03 -8.32 15.85
CA GLU A 117 -30.18 -8.59 17.28
C GLU A 117 -30.88 -9.93 17.55
N LYS A 118 -32.02 -10.19 16.89
CA LYS A 118 -32.73 -11.48 16.96
C LYS A 118 -31.83 -12.66 16.57
N ASN A 119 -31.01 -12.48 15.52
CA ASN A 119 -30.07 -13.53 15.12
C ASN A 119 -28.96 -13.72 16.18
N TYR A 120 -28.48 -12.67 16.86
CA TYR A 120 -27.53 -12.83 17.97
C TYR A 120 -28.13 -13.61 19.15
N GLU A 121 -29.39 -13.36 19.49
CA GLU A 121 -30.11 -14.14 20.50
C GLU A 121 -30.21 -15.61 20.11
N SER A 122 -30.57 -15.88 18.86
CA SER A 122 -30.64 -17.23 18.30
C SER A 122 -29.28 -17.94 18.26
N VAL A 123 -28.18 -17.25 17.89
CA VAL A 123 -26.83 -17.88 17.95
C VAL A 123 -26.49 -18.25 19.39
N LEU A 124 -26.76 -17.36 20.36
CA LEU A 124 -26.42 -17.62 21.75
C LEU A 124 -27.22 -18.79 22.34
N SER A 125 -28.52 -18.89 22.02
CA SER A 125 -29.34 -20.03 22.46
C SER A 125 -28.85 -21.34 21.84
N THR A 126 -28.61 -21.36 20.52
CA THR A 126 -28.07 -22.55 19.83
C THR A 126 -26.68 -22.93 20.33
N PHE A 127 -25.85 -21.96 20.70
CA PHE A 127 -24.52 -22.23 21.28
C PHE A 127 -24.63 -22.92 22.64
N ILE A 128 -25.67 -22.59 23.43
CA ILE A 128 -25.97 -23.25 24.70
C ILE A 128 -26.56 -24.65 24.47
N GLU A 129 -27.42 -24.83 23.46
CA GLU A 129 -27.96 -26.15 23.07
C GLU A 129 -26.85 -27.12 22.64
N GLU A 130 -25.88 -26.64 21.87
CA GLU A 130 -24.74 -27.45 21.39
C GLU A 130 -23.59 -27.53 22.42
N LYS A 131 -23.75 -26.94 23.62
CA LYS A 131 -22.69 -26.80 24.63
C LYS A 131 -22.02 -28.11 25.00
N GLU A 132 -22.77 -29.19 25.20
CA GLU A 132 -22.21 -30.48 25.61
C GLU A 132 -21.31 -31.07 24.51
N SER A 133 -21.72 -30.97 23.25
CA SER A 133 -20.88 -31.39 22.12
C SER A 133 -19.64 -30.50 21.98
N ILE A 134 -19.76 -29.20 22.23
CA ILE A 134 -18.62 -28.27 22.20
C ILE A 134 -17.63 -28.58 23.32
N LEU A 135 -18.11 -28.84 24.54
CA LEU A 135 -17.26 -29.23 25.67
C LEU A 135 -16.55 -30.56 25.43
N LYS A 136 -17.20 -31.51 24.76
CA LYS A 136 -16.56 -32.76 24.33
C LYS A 136 -15.37 -32.48 23.40
N ASP A 137 -15.59 -31.75 22.31
CA ASP A 137 -14.53 -31.38 21.34
C ASP A 137 -13.38 -30.61 22.01
N LEU A 138 -13.68 -29.72 22.95
CA LEU A 138 -12.68 -28.97 23.72
C LEU A 138 -11.84 -29.88 24.62
N ASN A 139 -12.46 -30.86 25.27
CA ASN A 139 -11.75 -31.84 26.10
C ASN A 139 -10.92 -32.81 25.26
N GLU A 140 -11.34 -33.19 24.05
CA GLU A 140 -10.51 -33.97 23.12
C GLU A 140 -9.21 -33.21 22.78
N ILE A 141 -9.31 -31.90 22.51
CA ILE A 141 -8.11 -31.06 22.27
C ILE A 141 -7.23 -31.00 23.52
N ARG A 142 -7.82 -30.81 24.70
CA ARG A 142 -7.11 -30.81 25.99
C ARG A 142 -6.37 -32.13 26.23
N GLU A 143 -6.99 -33.27 25.93
CA GLU A 143 -6.37 -34.59 26.07
C GLU A 143 -5.14 -34.74 25.18
N THR A 144 -5.20 -34.22 23.95
CA THR A 144 -4.02 -34.20 23.07
C THR A 144 -2.88 -33.35 23.64
N ASP A 145 -3.19 -32.21 24.27
CA ASP A 145 -2.21 -31.36 24.93
C ASP A 145 -1.58 -32.05 26.14
N PHE A 146 -2.41 -32.68 26.99
CA PHE A 146 -1.93 -33.46 28.13
C PHE A 146 -1.00 -34.60 27.71
N ALA A 147 -1.39 -35.37 26.68
CA ALA A 147 -0.56 -36.44 26.15
C ALA A 147 0.79 -35.92 25.61
N TYR A 148 0.80 -34.77 24.94
CA TYR A 148 2.02 -34.12 24.46
C TYR A 148 2.94 -33.73 25.62
N PHE A 149 2.43 -32.99 26.62
CA PHE A 149 3.24 -32.54 27.76
C PHE A 149 3.72 -33.70 28.63
N ASN A 150 2.89 -34.73 28.81
CA ASN A 150 3.26 -35.92 29.56
C ASN A 150 4.39 -36.71 28.86
N LYS A 151 4.30 -36.88 27.54
CA LYS A 151 5.37 -37.50 26.74
C LYS A 151 6.66 -36.68 26.81
N LYS A 152 6.58 -35.35 26.62
CA LYS A 152 7.75 -34.46 26.67
C LYS A 152 8.45 -34.50 28.03
N LEU A 153 7.68 -34.53 29.12
CA LEU A 153 8.22 -34.69 30.48
C LEU A 153 8.89 -36.06 30.66
N SER A 154 8.28 -37.14 30.16
CA SER A 154 8.86 -38.48 30.21
C SER A 154 10.19 -38.58 29.45
N ASP A 155 10.26 -38.02 28.25
CA ASP A 155 11.46 -38.02 27.42
C ASP A 155 12.59 -37.20 28.07
N LEU A 156 12.26 -36.06 28.69
CA LEU A 156 13.23 -35.25 29.44
C LEU A 156 13.73 -35.97 30.69
N ASN A 157 12.87 -36.66 31.42
CA ASN A 157 13.27 -37.46 32.57
C ASN A 157 14.22 -38.60 32.18
N LYS A 158 13.98 -39.27 31.05
CA LYS A 158 14.91 -40.28 30.52
C LYS A 158 16.28 -39.69 30.23
N LYS A 159 16.33 -38.55 29.53
CA LYS A 159 17.59 -37.84 29.25
C LYS A 159 18.31 -37.39 30.53
N LEU A 160 17.59 -36.84 31.51
CA LEU A 160 18.17 -36.45 32.81
C LEU A 160 18.81 -37.64 33.53
N ASN A 161 18.17 -38.81 33.48
CA ASN A 161 18.72 -40.04 34.05
C ASN A 161 19.99 -40.51 33.32
N GLU A 162 20.07 -40.36 31.98
CA GLU A 162 21.31 -40.64 31.22
C GLU A 162 22.48 -39.76 31.67
N TYR A 163 22.21 -38.52 32.09
CA TYR A 163 23.21 -37.61 32.69
C TYR A 163 23.42 -37.81 34.21
N GLY A 164 22.80 -38.82 34.80
CA GLY A 164 22.96 -39.20 36.21
C GLY A 164 22.18 -38.32 37.21
N TYR A 165 21.14 -37.60 36.77
CA TYR A 165 20.30 -36.78 37.64
C TYR A 165 18.89 -37.36 37.72
N ASN A 166 18.49 -37.80 38.92
CA ASN A 166 17.13 -38.28 39.17
C ASN A 166 16.24 -37.11 39.62
N LEU A 167 15.16 -36.85 38.87
CA LEU A 167 14.25 -35.75 39.15
C LEU A 167 13.18 -36.14 40.17
N GLU A 168 13.23 -35.55 41.36
CA GLU A 168 12.15 -35.63 42.35
C GLU A 168 11.05 -34.58 42.08
N THR A 169 9.90 -35.00 41.57
CA THR A 169 8.75 -34.09 41.29
C THR A 169 7.58 -34.25 42.25
N SER A 170 7.57 -35.29 43.09
CA SER A 170 6.39 -35.73 43.87
C SER A 170 5.79 -34.63 44.75
N LYS A 171 6.63 -33.81 45.39
CA LYS A 171 6.20 -32.68 46.22
C LYS A 171 5.54 -31.57 45.39
N LEU A 172 6.14 -31.22 44.25
CA LEU A 172 5.60 -30.21 43.34
C LEU A 172 4.28 -30.68 42.72
N ASP A 173 4.21 -31.91 42.21
CA ASP A 173 2.97 -32.51 41.68
C ASP A 173 1.83 -32.46 42.73
N THR A 174 2.13 -32.77 43.99
CA THR A 174 1.14 -32.73 45.09
C THR A 174 0.64 -31.31 45.37
N LEU A 175 1.56 -30.33 45.44
CA LEU A 175 1.19 -28.93 45.66
C LEU A 175 0.35 -28.38 44.51
N ILE A 176 0.67 -28.74 43.27
CA ILE A 176 -0.06 -28.30 42.08
C ILE A 176 -1.48 -28.88 42.08
N LYS A 177 -1.63 -30.19 42.32
CA LYS A 177 -2.96 -30.84 42.44
C LYS A 177 -3.82 -30.19 43.52
N ASN A 178 -3.23 -29.91 44.69
CA ASN A 178 -3.94 -29.21 45.77
C ASN A 178 -4.36 -27.79 45.37
N TYR A 179 -3.47 -27.04 44.69
CA TYR A 179 -3.78 -25.71 44.17
C TYR A 179 -4.92 -25.72 43.15
N LEU A 180 -4.86 -26.63 42.16
CA LEU A 180 -5.89 -26.75 41.11
C LEU A 180 -7.24 -27.18 41.70
N SER A 181 -7.23 -28.14 42.64
CA SER A 181 -8.43 -28.55 43.39
C SER A 181 -9.04 -27.41 44.18
N GLN A 182 -8.22 -26.62 44.88
CA GLN A 182 -8.67 -25.45 45.63
C GLN A 182 -9.24 -24.38 44.70
N ARG A 183 -8.56 -24.08 43.58
CA ARG A 183 -9.05 -23.12 42.58
C ARG A 183 -10.45 -23.49 42.10
N LYS A 184 -10.66 -24.79 41.83
CA LYS A 184 -11.96 -25.32 41.39
C LYS A 184 -13.04 -25.10 42.45
N LYS A 185 -12.76 -25.41 43.72
CA LYS A 185 -13.68 -25.14 44.83
C LYS A 185 -14.02 -23.65 44.95
N THR A 186 -13.02 -22.77 44.88
CA THR A 186 -13.24 -21.32 44.92
C THR A 186 -14.10 -20.83 43.76
N TYR A 187 -13.92 -21.41 42.56
CA TYR A 187 -14.74 -21.09 41.40
C TYR A 187 -16.17 -21.61 41.51
N GLU A 188 -16.36 -22.85 41.96
CA GLU A 188 -17.68 -23.44 42.21
C GLU A 188 -18.46 -22.61 43.27
N PHE A 189 -17.76 -22.10 44.29
CA PHE A 189 -18.34 -21.15 45.25
C PHE A 189 -18.71 -19.82 44.59
N LEU A 190 -17.85 -19.27 43.72
CA LEU A 190 -18.13 -18.03 42.99
C LEU A 190 -19.42 -18.14 42.16
N ILE A 191 -19.61 -19.23 41.42
CA ILE A 191 -20.77 -19.45 40.54
C ILE A 191 -22.10 -19.48 41.31
N GLN A 192 -22.10 -19.85 42.59
CA GLN A 192 -23.32 -19.90 43.41
C GLN A 192 -23.89 -18.51 43.74
N TYR A 193 -23.12 -17.44 43.51
CA TYR A 193 -23.56 -16.07 43.74
C TYR A 193 -24.54 -15.58 42.66
N LYS A 194 -25.70 -15.09 43.12
CA LYS A 194 -26.76 -14.49 42.30
C LYS A 194 -26.97 -13.01 42.59
N GLY A 195 -25.89 -12.23 42.78
CA GLY A 195 -26.04 -10.79 43.01
C GLY A 195 -25.96 -9.95 41.73
N ASN A 196 -26.09 -8.64 41.88
CA ASN A 196 -26.42 -7.72 40.78
C ASN A 196 -25.19 -7.16 40.04
N ASN A 197 -23.98 -7.31 40.59
CA ASN A 197 -22.79 -6.61 40.07
C ASN A 197 -21.91 -7.51 39.18
N ASP A 198 -22.41 -7.77 37.96
CA ASP A 198 -21.81 -8.62 36.93
C ASP A 198 -20.34 -8.27 36.61
N LYS A 199 -19.98 -7.00 36.76
CA LYS A 199 -18.62 -6.51 36.52
C LYS A 199 -17.62 -7.08 37.53
N TYR A 200 -17.91 -6.99 38.84
CA TYR A 200 -16.99 -7.48 39.87
C TYR A 200 -16.92 -9.00 39.89
N TYR A 201 -18.05 -9.66 39.63
CA TYR A 201 -18.09 -11.10 39.38
C TYR A 201 -17.13 -11.49 38.24
N SER A 202 -17.27 -10.86 37.07
CA SER A 202 -16.42 -11.14 35.90
C SER A 202 -14.93 -10.85 36.15
N GLU A 203 -14.61 -9.75 36.85
CA GLU A 203 -13.23 -9.41 37.21
C GLU A 203 -12.62 -10.47 38.15
N THR A 204 -13.40 -10.96 39.11
CA THR A 204 -13.01 -12.01 40.07
C THR A 204 -12.87 -13.36 39.41
N GLU A 205 -13.81 -13.74 38.54
CA GLU A 205 -13.71 -14.94 37.70
C GLU A 205 -12.43 -14.91 36.87
N SER A 206 -12.12 -13.79 36.21
CA SER A 206 -10.87 -13.67 35.42
C SER A 206 -9.61 -13.77 36.28
N LEU A 207 -9.66 -13.32 37.54
CA LEU A 207 -8.54 -13.50 38.46
C LEU A 207 -8.30 -14.99 38.75
N LEU A 208 -9.36 -15.73 39.08
CA LEU A 208 -9.26 -17.14 39.51
C LEU A 208 -8.56 -18.00 38.47
N PHE A 209 -8.76 -17.69 37.19
CA PHE A 209 -8.16 -18.43 36.09
C PHE A 209 -6.85 -17.86 35.55
N LYS A 210 -6.37 -16.71 36.05
CA LYS A 210 -5.05 -16.18 35.70
C LYS A 210 -3.94 -16.96 36.40
N VAL A 211 -2.97 -17.41 35.62
CA VAL A 211 -1.71 -17.99 36.12
C VAL A 211 -0.55 -17.11 35.65
N PRO A 212 0.34 -16.64 36.55
CA PRO A 212 0.28 -16.79 38.01
C PRO A 212 -0.89 -16.00 38.63
N LEU A 213 -1.37 -16.44 39.79
CA LEU A 213 -2.44 -15.76 40.51
C LEU A 213 -1.95 -14.38 41.01
N LYS A 214 -2.51 -13.29 40.48
CA LYS A 214 -2.11 -11.91 40.81
C LYS A 214 -3.21 -11.16 41.58
N THR A 215 -3.26 -11.35 42.90
CA THR A 215 -4.34 -10.81 43.74
C THR A 215 -4.20 -9.32 44.07
N THR A 216 -3.02 -8.71 43.97
CA THR A 216 -2.77 -7.31 44.40
C THR A 216 -3.72 -6.31 43.73
N LEU A 217 -3.80 -6.35 42.40
CA LEU A 217 -4.66 -5.43 41.63
C LEU A 217 -6.13 -5.69 41.91
N TRP A 218 -6.53 -6.95 42.03
CA TRP A 218 -7.91 -7.32 42.35
C TRP A 218 -8.32 -6.87 43.76
N LYS A 219 -7.44 -7.03 44.77
CA LYS A 219 -7.66 -6.53 46.13
C LYS A 219 -7.91 -5.01 46.13
N ILE A 220 -7.14 -4.26 45.36
CA ILE A 220 -7.22 -2.79 45.29
C ILE A 220 -8.43 -2.33 44.48
N LYS A 221 -8.64 -2.88 43.28
CA LYS A 221 -9.61 -2.35 42.30
C LYS A 221 -11.00 -2.98 42.39
N THR A 222 -11.08 -4.25 42.75
CA THR A 222 -12.30 -5.07 42.67
C THR A 222 -12.84 -5.37 44.07
N TYR A 223 -12.12 -6.17 44.87
CA TYR A 223 -12.61 -6.67 46.17
C TYR A 223 -12.98 -5.56 47.15
N ARG A 224 -12.12 -4.56 47.34
CA ARG A 224 -12.41 -3.43 48.26
C ARG A 224 -13.65 -2.64 47.84
N LYS A 225 -13.86 -2.45 46.53
CA LYS A 225 -15.05 -1.76 46.02
C LYS A 225 -16.30 -2.61 46.17
N TRP A 226 -16.20 -3.88 45.81
CA TRP A 226 -17.29 -4.84 45.93
C TRP A 226 -17.76 -4.97 47.38
N LYS A 227 -16.82 -5.10 48.32
CA LYS A 227 -17.11 -5.12 49.76
C LYS A 227 -17.75 -3.81 50.24
N ARG A 228 -17.38 -2.66 49.69
CA ARG A 228 -17.97 -1.36 50.06
C ARG A 228 -19.39 -1.19 49.53
N GLU A 229 -19.68 -1.71 48.33
CA GLU A 229 -20.97 -1.51 47.66
C GLU A 229 -22.05 -2.47 48.14
N GLU A 230 -21.72 -3.73 48.42
CA GLU A 230 -22.73 -4.76 48.76
C GLU A 230 -22.53 -5.41 50.14
N ASN A 231 -21.32 -5.34 50.72
CA ASN A 231 -20.95 -5.85 52.05
C ASN A 231 -21.70 -7.11 52.53
N THR A 232 -21.58 -8.23 51.83
CA THR A 232 -22.24 -9.50 52.18
C THR A 232 -21.26 -10.52 52.77
N ASP A 233 -21.79 -11.49 53.55
CA ASP A 233 -21.01 -12.64 54.04
C ASP A 233 -20.38 -13.43 52.90
N PHE A 234 -21.09 -13.53 51.77
CA PHE A 234 -20.55 -14.12 50.55
C PHE A 234 -19.25 -13.42 50.10
N ILE A 235 -19.23 -12.09 50.04
CA ILE A 235 -18.05 -11.32 49.59
C ILE A 235 -16.88 -11.51 50.57
N ASN A 236 -17.13 -11.58 51.87
CA ASN A 236 -16.10 -11.88 52.87
C ASN A 236 -15.54 -13.31 52.69
N ASN A 237 -16.42 -14.29 52.45
CA ASN A 237 -16.04 -15.67 52.25
C ASN A 237 -15.24 -15.86 50.94
N ILE A 238 -15.67 -15.27 49.81
CA ILE A 238 -14.89 -15.34 48.56
C ILE A 238 -13.54 -14.62 48.72
N GLY A 239 -13.48 -13.52 49.48
CA GLY A 239 -12.23 -12.84 49.81
C GLY A 239 -11.26 -13.74 50.57
N THR A 240 -11.78 -14.55 51.49
CA THR A 240 -11.02 -15.54 52.26
C THR A 240 -10.55 -16.69 51.38
N GLU A 241 -11.44 -17.26 50.55
CA GLU A 241 -11.11 -18.32 49.60
C GLU A 241 -10.02 -17.89 48.59
N VAL A 242 -10.13 -16.70 48.02
CA VAL A 242 -9.10 -16.14 47.11
C VAL A 242 -7.76 -15.93 47.84
N SER A 243 -7.78 -15.56 49.12
CA SER A 243 -6.56 -15.41 49.93
C SER A 243 -5.92 -16.75 50.28
N ASN A 244 -6.73 -17.78 50.55
CA ASN A 244 -6.26 -19.14 50.75
C ASN A 244 -5.65 -19.70 49.44
N LEU A 245 -6.28 -19.42 48.30
CA LEU A 245 -5.77 -19.80 46.99
C LEU A 245 -4.44 -19.11 46.65
N GLU A 246 -4.28 -17.83 47.01
CA GLU A 246 -3.00 -17.11 46.90
C GLU A 246 -1.90 -17.76 47.74
N SER A 247 -2.24 -18.16 48.96
CA SER A 247 -1.30 -18.83 49.86
C SER A 247 -0.87 -20.20 49.31
N SER A 248 -1.80 -20.93 48.68
CA SER A 248 -1.52 -22.19 47.98
C SER A 248 -0.61 -21.99 46.76
N TRP A 249 -0.87 -20.96 45.94
CA TRP A 249 0.00 -20.58 44.81
C TRP A 249 1.42 -20.24 45.26
N LYS A 250 1.59 -19.49 46.37
CA LYS A 250 2.93 -19.15 46.90
C LYS A 250 3.75 -20.39 47.25
N LYS A 251 3.11 -21.46 47.73
CA LYS A 251 3.79 -22.74 47.99
C LYS A 251 4.26 -23.38 46.69
N VAL A 252 3.42 -23.41 45.66
CA VAL A 252 3.79 -23.91 44.32
C VAL A 252 4.96 -23.10 43.74
N ASP A 253 4.86 -21.76 43.75
CA ASP A 253 5.91 -20.85 43.24
C ASP A 253 7.24 -21.02 43.99
N SER A 254 7.19 -21.21 45.31
CA SER A 254 8.39 -21.48 46.11
C SER A 254 9.06 -22.81 45.73
N GLU A 255 8.28 -23.86 45.49
CA GLU A 255 8.81 -25.17 45.12
C GLU A 255 9.35 -25.17 43.69
N ILE A 256 8.70 -24.46 42.76
CA ILE A 256 9.20 -24.20 41.40
C ILE A 256 10.58 -23.54 41.45
N LYS A 257 10.77 -22.53 42.30
CA LYS A 257 12.07 -21.85 42.48
C LYS A 257 13.13 -22.76 43.06
N ILE A 258 12.77 -23.59 44.04
CA ILE A 258 13.69 -24.59 44.62
C ILE A 258 14.13 -25.59 43.54
N LEU A 259 13.20 -26.14 42.75
CA LEU A 259 13.50 -27.06 41.66
C LEU A 259 14.38 -26.38 40.59
N SER A 260 14.05 -25.15 40.22
CA SER A 260 14.84 -24.35 39.27
C SER A 260 16.28 -24.16 39.73
N ASN A 261 16.50 -23.87 41.02
CA ASN A 261 17.83 -23.73 41.59
C ASN A 261 18.62 -25.04 41.58
N LYS A 262 17.97 -26.17 41.89
CA LYS A 262 18.59 -27.51 41.79
C LYS A 262 19.01 -27.81 40.35
N ILE A 263 18.13 -27.55 39.38
CA ILE A 263 18.43 -27.74 37.95
C ILE A 263 19.56 -26.82 37.51
N ASN A 264 19.56 -25.55 37.92
CA ASN A 264 20.65 -24.63 37.60
C ASN A 264 21.99 -25.10 38.17
N THR A 265 21.99 -25.66 39.38
CA THR A 265 23.20 -26.25 39.99
C THR A 265 23.71 -27.41 39.15
N PHE A 266 22.84 -28.34 38.77
CA PHE A 266 23.18 -29.44 37.86
C PHE A 266 23.70 -28.96 36.49
N VAL A 267 23.05 -27.95 35.90
CA VAL A 267 23.47 -27.35 34.62
C VAL A 267 24.89 -26.78 34.74
N GLN A 268 25.20 -26.09 35.84
CA GLN A 268 26.53 -25.54 36.08
C GLN A 268 27.57 -26.65 36.28
N GLU A 269 27.25 -27.70 37.03
CA GLU A 269 28.16 -28.83 37.27
C GLU A 269 28.49 -29.60 35.98
N LYS A 270 27.52 -29.81 35.09
CA LYS A 270 27.69 -30.64 33.86
C LYS A 270 28.07 -29.84 32.62
N PHE A 271 27.56 -28.61 32.47
CA PHE A 271 27.67 -27.82 31.24
C PHE A 271 28.29 -26.43 31.48
N GLY A 272 28.70 -26.11 32.72
CA GLY A 272 29.17 -24.77 33.09
C GLY A 272 30.37 -24.28 32.28
N ILE A 273 31.32 -25.15 31.94
CA ILE A 273 32.50 -24.78 31.12
C ILE A 273 32.07 -24.34 29.71
N THR A 274 31.23 -25.13 29.05
CA THR A 274 30.72 -24.84 27.70
C THR A 274 29.90 -23.55 27.69
N LEU A 275 28.97 -23.40 28.65
CA LEU A 275 28.13 -22.22 28.77
C LEU A 275 28.95 -20.95 29.06
N LYS A 276 29.95 -21.06 29.94
CA LYS A 276 30.86 -19.95 30.25
C LYS A 276 31.67 -19.54 29.03
N THR A 277 32.20 -20.50 28.27
CA THR A 277 32.98 -20.21 27.05
C THR A 277 32.12 -19.46 26.01
N ILE A 278 30.87 -19.89 25.81
CA ILE A 278 29.93 -19.21 24.92
C ILE A 278 29.62 -17.79 25.44
N SER A 279 29.33 -17.66 26.73
CA SER A 279 29.03 -16.37 27.37
C SER A 279 30.21 -15.39 27.26
N ASP A 280 31.44 -15.84 27.52
CA ASP A 280 32.64 -15.02 27.42
C ASP A 280 32.86 -14.53 25.97
N ASN A 281 32.55 -15.37 24.97
CA ASN A 281 32.61 -14.98 23.56
C ASN A 281 31.51 -13.97 23.18
N GLU A 282 30.28 -14.15 23.67
CA GLU A 282 29.20 -13.17 23.47
C GLU A 282 29.53 -11.81 24.10
N GLU A 283 30.14 -11.80 25.29
CA GLU A 283 30.56 -10.57 25.96
C GLU A 283 31.68 -9.85 25.18
N LYS A 284 32.65 -10.60 24.64
CA LYS A 284 33.68 -10.05 23.74
C LYS A 284 33.07 -9.41 22.50
N ILE A 285 32.14 -10.10 21.83
CA ILE A 285 31.43 -9.59 20.64
C ILE A 285 30.69 -8.30 21.00
N LYS A 286 29.93 -8.29 22.09
CA LYS A 286 29.18 -7.11 22.55
C LYS A 286 30.09 -5.93 22.87
N ASN A 287 31.26 -6.18 23.45
CA ASN A 287 32.27 -5.14 23.70
C ASN A 287 32.79 -4.55 22.38
N TYR A 288 33.08 -5.38 21.37
CA TYR A 288 33.47 -4.90 20.04
C TYR A 288 32.34 -4.11 19.36
N GLU A 289 31.09 -4.56 19.40
CA GLU A 289 29.94 -3.84 18.85
C GLU A 289 29.74 -2.48 19.52
N THR A 290 29.99 -2.40 20.84
CA THR A 290 29.90 -1.14 21.60
C THR A 290 30.98 -0.15 21.13
N ILE A 291 32.21 -0.62 20.91
CA ILE A 291 33.30 0.21 20.36
C ILE A 291 32.96 0.65 18.93
N GLN A 292 32.41 -0.26 18.12
CA GLN A 292 32.02 0.03 16.74
C GLN A 292 30.92 1.10 16.66
N SER A 293 29.94 1.04 17.56
CA SER A 293 28.88 2.05 17.67
C SER A 293 29.45 3.44 17.97
N LYS A 294 30.44 3.53 18.87
CA LYS A 294 31.14 4.80 19.15
C LYS A 294 31.90 5.31 17.92
N LEU A 295 32.66 4.46 17.24
CA LEU A 295 33.38 4.81 16.01
C LEU A 295 32.45 5.29 14.90
N LYS A 296 31.30 4.62 14.68
CA LYS A 296 30.30 5.04 13.69
C LYS A 296 29.67 6.38 14.02
N ASN A 297 29.47 6.69 15.31
CA ASN A 297 29.00 8.01 15.74
C ASN A 297 30.04 9.10 15.44
N GLU A 298 31.32 8.85 15.70
CA GLU A 298 32.41 9.77 15.37
C GLU A 298 32.55 9.96 13.85
N LEU A 299 32.41 8.89 13.07
CA LEU A 299 32.38 8.93 11.61
C LEU A 299 31.25 9.83 11.10
N ASN A 300 30.03 9.63 11.62
CA ASN A 300 28.87 10.44 11.26
C ASN A 300 29.08 11.92 11.60
N ASN A 301 29.63 12.22 12.79
CA ASN A 301 29.94 13.59 13.19
C ASN A 301 30.97 14.24 12.25
N THR A 302 31.99 13.48 11.84
CA THR A 302 33.01 13.93 10.87
C THR A 302 32.39 14.20 9.49
N GLU A 303 31.47 13.34 9.05
CA GLU A 303 30.75 13.51 7.77
C GLU A 303 29.81 14.73 7.78
N VAL A 304 29.13 14.98 8.89
CA VAL A 304 28.33 16.21 9.09
C VAL A 304 29.21 17.45 9.00
N SER A 305 30.39 17.45 9.62
CA SER A 305 31.36 18.54 9.55
C SER A 305 31.88 18.77 8.12
N LEU A 306 32.23 17.71 7.40
CA LEU A 306 32.63 17.77 5.99
C LEU A 306 31.52 18.35 5.10
N ASN A 307 30.26 17.98 5.33
CA ASN A 307 29.13 18.51 4.58
C ASN A 307 28.88 19.99 4.87
N LYS A 308 28.99 20.45 6.13
CA LYS A 308 28.93 21.88 6.48
C LYS A 308 30.01 22.67 5.75
N ILE A 309 31.23 22.15 5.70
CA ILE A 309 32.34 22.76 4.97
C ILE A 309 32.02 22.85 3.47
N LYS A 310 31.53 21.76 2.84
CA LYS A 310 31.13 21.77 1.43
C LYS A 310 30.07 22.84 1.11
N VAL A 311 29.07 23.02 1.99
CA VAL A 311 28.03 24.05 1.82
C VAL A 311 28.64 25.45 1.88
N LYS A 312 29.55 25.71 2.83
CA LYS A 312 30.27 27.00 2.92
C LYS A 312 31.08 27.28 1.67
N VAL A 313 31.86 26.31 1.17
CA VAL A 313 32.65 26.51 -0.05
C VAL A 313 31.74 26.76 -1.26
N LYS A 314 30.60 26.06 -1.37
CA LYS A 314 29.63 26.30 -2.45
C LYS A 314 29.08 27.73 -2.39
N ALA A 315 28.66 28.21 -1.22
CA ALA A 315 28.14 29.56 -1.06
C ALA A 315 29.17 30.63 -1.48
N ILE A 316 30.45 30.45 -1.11
CA ILE A 316 31.54 31.33 -1.55
C ILE A 316 31.72 31.23 -3.08
N THR A 317 31.69 30.01 -3.64
CA THR A 317 31.86 29.78 -5.08
C THR A 317 30.78 30.49 -5.91
N ASP A 318 29.52 30.37 -5.52
CA ASP A 318 28.38 30.93 -6.27
C ASP A 318 28.48 32.46 -6.42
N VAL A 319 29.02 33.16 -5.39
CA VAL A 319 29.22 34.63 -5.41
C VAL A 319 30.21 35.06 -6.50
N TYR A 320 31.29 34.29 -6.69
CA TYR A 320 32.35 34.64 -7.66
C TYR A 320 32.09 34.06 -9.05
N PHE A 321 31.38 32.94 -9.14
CA PHE A 321 31.05 32.28 -10.42
C PHE A 321 30.15 33.15 -11.31
N LEU A 322 29.16 33.84 -10.73
CA LEU A 322 28.22 34.72 -11.44
C LEU A 322 28.90 35.87 -12.20
N ASN A 323 30.10 36.30 -11.78
CA ASN A 323 30.83 37.41 -12.41
C ASN A 323 32.04 36.95 -13.24
N LYS A 324 32.32 35.65 -13.33
CA LYS A 324 33.55 35.11 -13.96
C LYS A 324 33.74 35.59 -15.40
N SER A 325 32.69 35.55 -16.22
CA SER A 325 32.72 36.02 -17.62
C SER A 325 32.94 37.53 -17.71
N LYS A 326 32.28 38.31 -16.86
CA LYS A 326 32.42 39.77 -16.77
C LYS A 326 33.85 40.17 -16.35
N ILE A 327 34.42 39.48 -15.37
CA ILE A 327 35.78 39.71 -14.87
C ILE A 327 36.80 39.32 -15.95
N LYS A 328 36.60 38.19 -16.64
CA LYS A 328 37.46 37.77 -17.73
C LYS A 328 37.46 38.79 -18.88
N ALA A 329 36.28 39.29 -19.27
CA ALA A 329 36.17 40.34 -20.27
C ALA A 329 36.89 41.63 -19.85
N ALA A 330 36.73 42.07 -18.60
CA ALA A 330 37.44 43.24 -18.08
C ALA A 330 38.97 43.03 -18.09
N TYR A 331 39.45 41.84 -17.71
CA TYR A 331 40.85 41.47 -17.80
C TYR A 331 41.39 41.49 -19.23
N ASP A 332 40.66 40.91 -20.19
CA ASP A 332 41.08 40.84 -21.59
C ASP A 332 41.10 42.24 -22.26
N VAL A 333 40.18 43.14 -21.90
CA VAL A 333 40.18 44.55 -22.34
C VAL A 333 41.43 45.27 -21.84
N ILE A 334 41.78 45.16 -20.56
CA ILE A 334 42.99 45.81 -20.04
C ILE A 334 44.22 45.19 -20.69
N LYS A 335 44.30 43.85 -20.77
CA LYS A 335 45.45 43.12 -21.31
C LYS A 335 45.77 43.44 -22.78
N SER A 336 44.76 43.76 -23.58
CA SER A 336 44.92 44.10 -25.00
C SER A 336 45.32 45.56 -25.25
N THR A 337 45.44 46.37 -24.19
CA THR A 337 45.84 47.78 -24.28
C THR A 337 47.35 47.93 -24.06
N GLU A 338 48.03 48.75 -24.86
CA GLU A 338 49.44 49.06 -24.65
C GLU A 338 49.66 49.98 -23.44
N PHE A 339 50.57 49.60 -22.54
CA PHE A 339 50.90 50.38 -21.35
C PHE A 339 52.20 51.18 -21.54
N LYS A 340 52.19 52.45 -21.14
CA LYS A 340 53.41 53.24 -20.96
C LYS A 340 53.72 53.31 -19.46
N GLY A 341 55.00 53.26 -19.08
CA GLY A 341 55.41 53.32 -17.68
C GLY A 341 54.92 54.60 -16.98
N GLY A 342 54.41 54.46 -15.75
CA GLY A 342 53.86 55.55 -14.95
C GLY A 342 54.23 55.46 -13.47
N GLU A 343 53.80 56.44 -12.66
CA GLU A 343 54.00 56.42 -11.21
C GLU A 343 53.04 55.45 -10.50
N LEU A 344 53.48 54.88 -9.38
CA LEU A 344 52.64 54.04 -8.52
C LEU A 344 51.77 54.90 -7.58
N PRO A 345 50.56 54.44 -7.22
CA PRO A 345 49.73 55.13 -6.24
C PRO A 345 50.40 55.14 -4.86
N LYS A 346 50.54 56.33 -4.26
CA LYS A 346 51.17 56.50 -2.94
C LYS A 346 50.18 56.40 -1.77
N THR A 347 48.92 56.82 -1.95
CA THR A 347 47.85 56.83 -0.93
C THR A 347 46.45 56.71 -1.56
N GLY A 348 45.41 56.44 -0.75
CA GLY A 348 44.01 56.37 -1.20
C GLY A 348 43.55 54.98 -1.67
N SER A 349 42.37 54.92 -2.29
CA SER A 349 41.73 53.64 -2.70
C SER A 349 42.62 52.80 -3.64
N ASP A 350 43.29 53.42 -4.62
CA ASP A 350 44.20 52.70 -5.51
C ASP A 350 45.52 52.26 -4.83
N GLY A 351 45.97 53.00 -3.80
CA GLY A 351 47.12 52.60 -2.98
C GLY A 351 46.80 51.35 -2.15
N ASN A 352 45.59 51.28 -1.59
CA ASN A 352 45.10 50.08 -0.91
C ASN A 352 44.97 48.89 -1.88
N PHE A 353 44.47 49.13 -3.09
CA PHE A 353 44.38 48.12 -4.13
C PHE A 353 45.76 47.58 -4.53
N TYR A 354 46.76 48.45 -4.66
CA TYR A 354 48.15 48.06 -4.93
C TYR A 354 48.73 47.14 -3.85
N LEU A 355 48.60 47.52 -2.58
CA LEU A 355 49.06 46.70 -1.44
C LEU A 355 48.34 45.35 -1.38
N LEU A 356 47.05 45.33 -1.71
CA LEU A 356 46.25 44.12 -1.77
C LEU A 356 46.73 43.17 -2.87
N VAL A 357 47.01 43.69 -4.07
CA VAL A 357 47.59 42.90 -5.17
C VAL A 357 48.94 42.31 -4.76
N GLN A 358 49.80 43.07 -4.09
CA GLN A 358 51.08 42.56 -3.57
C GLN A 358 50.89 41.44 -2.55
N LYS A 359 49.95 41.60 -1.60
CA LYS A 359 49.72 40.64 -0.52
C LYS A 359 49.22 39.28 -1.02
N TYR A 360 48.29 39.26 -1.98
CA TYR A 360 47.59 38.03 -2.36
C TYR A 360 48.21 37.28 -3.54
N LYS A 361 49.19 37.89 -4.24
CA LYS A 361 49.96 37.23 -5.31
C LYS A 361 50.56 35.89 -4.86
N ASP A 362 51.15 35.86 -3.67
CA ASP A 362 51.85 34.66 -3.18
C ASP A 362 50.91 33.67 -2.44
N ILE A 363 49.67 34.10 -2.12
CA ILE A 363 48.69 33.30 -1.38
C ILE A 363 47.79 32.49 -2.33
N LEU A 364 47.46 33.05 -3.50
CA LEU A 364 46.58 32.44 -4.50
C LEU A 364 47.09 31.09 -5.06
N PRO A 365 48.40 30.91 -5.36
CA PRO A 365 48.94 29.63 -5.83
C PRO A 365 48.74 28.49 -4.83
N ASP A 366 48.95 28.77 -3.53
CA ASP A 366 48.79 27.80 -2.43
C ASP A 366 47.31 27.39 -2.23
N ILE A 367 46.40 28.36 -2.36
CA ILE A 367 44.95 28.09 -2.35
C ILE A 367 44.54 27.25 -3.56
N TYR A 368 45.07 27.57 -4.75
CA TYR A 368 44.82 26.82 -5.97
C TYR A 368 45.30 25.37 -5.86
N SER A 369 46.55 25.14 -5.42
CA SER A 369 47.10 23.80 -5.25
C SER A 369 46.32 22.97 -4.24
N SER A 370 45.88 23.60 -3.14
CA SER A 370 45.12 22.93 -2.08
C SER A 370 43.68 22.61 -2.52
N ALA A 371 43.05 23.48 -3.32
CA ALA A 371 41.70 23.26 -3.83
C ALA A 371 41.63 22.23 -4.98
N LYS A 372 42.67 22.16 -5.83
CA LYS A 372 42.74 21.29 -7.02
C LYS A 372 42.60 19.80 -6.69
N ASN A 373 43.03 19.39 -5.50
CA ASN A 373 43.02 17.99 -5.06
C ASN A 373 41.70 17.57 -4.40
N ILE A 374 40.71 18.46 -4.31
CA ILE A 374 39.41 18.18 -3.72
C ILE A 374 38.38 17.99 -4.84
N ASP A 375 38.02 16.74 -5.13
CA ASP A 375 37.11 16.36 -6.23
C ASP A 375 35.76 17.12 -6.24
N SER A 376 35.20 17.43 -5.07
CA SER A 376 33.95 18.20 -4.97
C SER A 376 34.11 19.67 -5.36
N LEU A 377 35.32 20.23 -5.31
CA LEU A 377 35.59 21.61 -5.71
C LEU A 377 35.90 21.72 -7.21
N ASN A 378 36.51 20.69 -7.80
CA ASN A 378 36.72 20.60 -9.26
C ASN A 378 35.39 20.58 -10.04
N LYS A 379 34.34 19.93 -9.54
CA LYS A 379 33.06 19.80 -10.25
C LYS A 379 32.23 21.09 -10.33
N ASN A 380 32.55 22.11 -9.54
CA ASN A 380 31.69 23.30 -9.35
C ASN A 380 32.26 24.60 -9.95
N GLY A 381 33.33 24.57 -10.75
CA GLY A 381 33.86 25.79 -11.39
C GLY A 381 34.75 26.67 -10.48
N PHE A 382 34.93 26.28 -9.21
CA PHE A 382 35.67 27.04 -8.20
C PHE A 382 37.16 27.09 -8.50
N VAL A 383 37.74 25.94 -8.83
CA VAL A 383 39.18 25.80 -9.13
C VAL A 383 39.57 26.65 -10.34
N GLU A 384 38.73 26.71 -11.37
CA GLU A 384 38.96 27.58 -12.52
C GLU A 384 38.76 29.07 -12.20
N THR A 385 37.92 29.40 -11.22
CA THR A 385 37.72 30.79 -10.77
C THR A 385 38.93 31.27 -9.98
N VAL A 386 39.44 30.46 -9.04
CA VAL A 386 40.68 30.76 -8.31
C VAL A 386 41.86 30.89 -9.28
N LYS A 387 41.96 30.01 -10.28
CA LYS A 387 42.99 30.10 -11.34
C LYS A 387 42.89 31.40 -12.14
N LEU A 388 41.68 31.82 -12.52
CA LEU A 388 41.48 33.09 -13.21
C LEU A 388 41.94 34.28 -12.36
N TYR A 389 41.62 34.29 -11.06
CA TYR A 389 42.09 35.34 -10.16
C TYR A 389 43.61 35.28 -9.97
N ASP A 390 44.22 34.11 -9.89
CA ASP A 390 45.68 33.96 -9.87
C ASP A 390 46.34 34.60 -11.11
N GLU A 391 45.80 34.34 -12.30
CA GLU A 391 46.25 34.98 -13.55
C GLU A 391 46.07 36.52 -13.52
N ILE A 392 44.94 37.00 -13.00
CA ILE A 392 44.63 38.44 -12.88
C ILE A 392 45.58 39.13 -11.89
N PHE A 393 45.78 38.56 -10.70
CA PHE A 393 46.64 39.13 -9.67
C PHE A 393 48.10 39.16 -10.10
N ASN A 394 48.59 38.12 -10.77
CA ASN A 394 49.95 38.09 -11.35
C ASN A 394 50.13 39.15 -12.45
N PHE A 395 49.13 39.32 -13.31
CA PHE A 395 49.15 40.34 -14.35
C PHE A 395 49.11 41.76 -13.79
N LEU A 396 48.20 42.01 -12.82
CA LEU A 396 48.10 43.29 -12.11
C LEU A 396 49.40 43.62 -11.41
N TYR A 397 50.01 42.65 -10.71
CA TYR A 397 51.28 42.85 -10.02
C TYR A 397 52.41 43.27 -10.98
N SER A 398 52.52 42.58 -12.12
CA SER A 398 53.62 42.79 -13.08
C SER A 398 53.49 44.09 -13.87
N ASN A 399 52.27 44.61 -14.04
CA ASN A 399 51.98 45.76 -14.91
C ASN A 399 51.29 46.91 -14.17
N PHE A 400 51.31 46.92 -12.82
CA PHE A 400 50.45 47.79 -12.02
C PHE A 400 50.62 49.28 -12.34
N SER A 401 51.86 49.75 -12.48
CA SER A 401 52.18 51.15 -12.77
C SER A 401 51.63 51.60 -14.13
N GLY A 402 51.73 50.75 -15.14
CA GLY A 402 51.18 51.00 -16.47
C GLY A 402 49.65 50.99 -16.49
N ILE A 403 49.03 50.03 -15.81
CA ILE A 403 47.56 49.94 -15.69
C ILE A 403 47.00 51.14 -14.93
N TYR A 404 47.65 51.54 -13.84
CA TYR A 404 47.24 52.69 -13.02
C TYR A 404 47.27 54.02 -13.78
N SER A 405 48.20 54.17 -14.73
CA SER A 405 48.28 55.35 -15.60
C SER A 405 47.05 55.53 -16.49
N LEU A 406 46.37 54.42 -16.83
CA LEU A 406 45.19 54.39 -17.70
C LEU A 406 43.87 54.49 -16.94
N ARG A 407 43.89 54.55 -15.60
CA ARG A 407 42.66 54.52 -14.78
C ARG A 407 41.64 55.56 -15.23
N ASN A 408 42.08 56.75 -15.64
CA ASN A 408 41.21 57.86 -16.04
C ASN A 408 40.83 57.88 -17.54
N ASN A 409 41.24 56.88 -18.32
CA ASN A 409 40.90 56.80 -19.75
C ASN A 409 39.45 56.31 -19.91
N GLU A 410 38.60 57.08 -20.60
CA GLU A 410 37.17 56.79 -20.79
C GLU A 410 36.90 55.38 -21.37
N THR A 411 37.81 54.85 -22.20
CA THR A 411 37.65 53.52 -22.83
C THR A 411 38.04 52.35 -21.93
N VAL A 412 38.93 52.57 -20.95
CA VAL A 412 39.52 51.51 -20.10
C VAL A 412 39.00 51.58 -18.65
N MET A 413 38.59 52.76 -18.20
CA MET A 413 38.07 53.02 -16.86
C MET A 413 37.03 51.99 -16.37
N PRO A 414 35.99 51.62 -17.16
CA PRO A 414 35.00 50.65 -16.69
C PRO A 414 35.60 49.25 -16.44
N ALA A 415 36.60 48.85 -17.24
CA ALA A 415 37.29 47.58 -17.08
C ALA A 415 38.23 47.61 -15.86
N TYR A 416 38.94 48.73 -15.64
CA TYR A 416 39.80 48.93 -14.47
C TYR A 416 39.01 48.89 -13.17
N GLU A 417 37.92 49.65 -13.06
CA GLU A 417 37.06 49.66 -11.86
C GLU A 417 36.39 48.30 -11.62
N THR A 418 36.00 47.60 -12.68
CA THR A 418 35.45 46.23 -12.57
C THR A 418 36.49 45.24 -12.03
N LEU A 419 37.74 45.28 -12.52
CA LEU A 419 38.81 44.42 -12.02
C LEU A 419 39.21 44.77 -10.60
N LYS A 420 39.34 46.06 -10.28
CA LYS A 420 39.67 46.55 -8.94
C LYS A 420 38.63 46.11 -7.91
N SER A 421 37.36 46.41 -8.13
CA SER A 421 36.27 46.02 -7.22
C SER A 421 36.18 44.50 -7.04
N SER A 422 36.39 43.75 -8.12
CA SER A 422 36.34 42.29 -8.10
C SER A 422 37.51 41.68 -7.31
N ALA A 423 38.72 42.17 -7.53
CA ALA A 423 39.92 41.72 -6.85
C ALA A 423 39.90 42.09 -5.35
N GLU A 424 39.40 43.27 -5.00
CA GLU A 424 39.18 43.68 -3.60
C GLU A 424 38.19 42.75 -2.88
N LYS A 425 37.06 42.42 -3.52
CA LYS A 425 36.08 41.47 -2.97
C LYS A 425 36.67 40.08 -2.78
N MET A 426 37.35 39.55 -3.80
CA MET A 426 37.97 38.23 -3.74
C MET A 426 38.99 38.15 -2.60
N ALA A 427 39.83 39.17 -2.43
CA ALA A 427 40.82 39.22 -1.38
C ALA A 427 40.25 39.13 0.05
N ILE A 428 39.06 39.71 0.29
CA ILE A 428 38.35 39.58 1.58
C ILE A 428 37.98 38.11 1.83
N SER A 429 37.58 37.37 0.80
CA SER A 429 37.19 35.95 0.92
C SER A 429 38.38 34.97 0.89
N LEU A 430 39.57 35.35 0.40
CA LEU A 430 40.71 34.43 0.24
C LEU A 430 41.24 33.86 1.56
N SER A 431 41.22 34.63 2.65
CA SER A 431 41.63 34.14 3.98
C SER A 431 40.64 33.09 4.53
N GLU A 432 39.35 33.33 4.35
CA GLU A 432 38.29 32.41 4.74
C GLU A 432 38.34 31.12 3.90
N ILE A 433 38.56 31.23 2.59
CA ILE A 433 38.76 30.09 1.68
C ILE A 433 39.92 29.21 2.14
N LYS A 434 41.08 29.80 2.45
CA LYS A 434 42.27 29.05 2.89
C LYS A 434 42.00 28.27 4.19
N MET A 435 41.37 28.92 5.16
CA MET A 435 40.99 28.28 6.43
C MET A 435 40.03 27.11 6.21
N ILE A 436 39.02 27.28 5.36
CA ILE A 436 38.01 26.25 5.08
C ILE A 436 38.64 25.03 4.36
N ILE A 437 39.57 25.26 3.43
CA ILE A 437 40.27 24.18 2.70
C ILE A 437 41.13 23.34 3.67
N ASN A 438 41.84 23.97 4.60
CA ASN A 438 42.62 23.25 5.61
C ASN A 438 41.71 22.42 6.53
N GLN A 439 40.62 23.00 7.01
CA GLN A 439 39.62 22.28 7.82
C GLN A 439 39.01 21.08 7.07
N TYR A 440 38.83 21.18 5.76
CA TYR A 440 38.34 20.07 4.95
C TYR A 440 39.35 18.92 4.92
N LYS A 441 40.64 19.23 4.73
CA LYS A 441 41.72 18.25 4.68
C LYS A 441 41.83 17.46 5.98
N ASP A 442 41.89 18.15 7.12
CA ASP A 442 42.04 17.51 8.44
C ASP A 442 40.86 16.57 8.75
N ASN A 443 39.63 17.01 8.48
CA ASN A 443 38.44 16.19 8.67
C ASN A 443 38.37 14.98 7.72
N TYR A 444 38.93 15.12 6.51
CA TYR A 444 38.96 14.03 5.55
C TYR A 444 39.99 12.95 5.93
N GLU A 445 41.18 13.36 6.39
CA GLU A 445 42.19 12.45 6.93
C GLU A 445 41.66 11.67 8.14
N ASN A 446 41.02 12.37 9.10
CA ASN A 446 40.35 11.74 10.24
C ASN A 446 39.25 10.75 9.80
N LYS A 447 38.47 11.07 8.76
CA LYS A 447 37.46 10.14 8.21
C LYS A 447 38.11 8.85 7.70
N LEU A 448 39.24 8.91 7.02
CA LEU A 448 39.93 7.73 6.49
C LEU A 448 40.46 6.83 7.62
N GLU A 449 41.00 7.42 8.68
CA GLU A 449 41.45 6.68 9.86
C GLU A 449 40.29 5.95 10.54
N LEU A 450 39.18 6.65 10.77
CA LEU A 450 37.97 6.06 11.37
C LEU A 450 37.40 4.90 10.53
N ILE A 451 37.41 5.02 9.20
CA ILE A 451 36.99 3.94 8.29
C ILE A 451 37.92 2.72 8.42
N SER A 452 39.23 2.94 8.49
CA SER A 452 40.20 1.86 8.66
C SER A 452 39.99 1.12 9.98
N MET A 453 39.73 1.85 11.06
CA MET A 453 39.42 1.29 12.38
C MET A 453 38.11 0.48 12.38
N ASP A 454 37.04 1.01 11.76
CA ASP A 454 35.74 0.32 11.66
C ASP A 454 35.86 -0.98 10.84
N ASN A 455 36.61 -0.96 9.73
CA ASN A 455 36.84 -2.15 8.91
C ASN A 455 37.61 -3.23 9.69
N LYS A 456 38.66 -2.84 10.42
CA LYS A 456 39.43 -3.79 11.25
C LYS A 456 38.55 -4.40 12.33
N LEU A 457 37.74 -3.59 13.02
CA LEU A 457 36.85 -4.05 14.07
C LEU A 457 35.71 -4.94 13.53
N THR A 458 35.19 -4.65 12.35
CA THR A 458 34.19 -5.48 11.67
C THR A 458 34.74 -6.89 11.39
N ASN A 459 35.99 -6.99 10.94
CA ASN A 459 36.63 -8.29 10.73
C ASN A 459 36.79 -9.08 12.03
N GLU A 460 37.16 -8.43 13.13
CA GLU A 460 37.26 -9.07 14.46
C GLU A 460 35.89 -9.53 14.98
N ILE A 461 34.84 -8.72 14.81
CA ILE A 461 33.45 -9.11 15.16
C ILE A 461 33.02 -10.33 14.35
N ASN A 462 33.21 -10.32 13.03
CA ASN A 462 32.80 -11.43 12.17
C ASN A 462 33.56 -12.71 12.50
N LYS A 463 34.86 -12.61 12.78
CA LYS A 463 35.67 -13.76 13.19
C LYS A 463 35.18 -14.33 14.53
N ALA A 464 35.01 -13.50 15.55
CA ALA A 464 34.54 -13.92 16.86
C ALA A 464 33.11 -14.50 16.81
N SER A 465 32.21 -13.91 16.01
CA SER A 465 30.85 -14.41 15.80
C SER A 465 30.84 -15.78 15.12
N ASN A 466 31.63 -15.97 14.05
CA ASN A 466 31.74 -17.26 13.38
C ASN A 466 32.30 -18.35 14.30
N GLU A 467 33.35 -18.04 15.08
CA GLU A 467 33.91 -18.98 16.07
C GLU A 467 32.87 -19.39 17.11
N ASN A 468 32.05 -18.44 17.58
CA ASN A 468 31.00 -18.71 18.55
C ASN A 468 29.79 -19.47 17.95
N GLU A 469 29.45 -19.22 16.68
CA GLU A 469 28.41 -19.97 15.97
C GLU A 469 28.82 -21.44 15.76
N VAL A 470 30.04 -21.68 15.31
CA VAL A 470 30.58 -23.05 15.16
C VAL A 470 30.58 -23.78 16.51
N LEU A 471 30.98 -23.10 17.59
CA LEU A 471 30.91 -23.67 18.94
C LEU A 471 29.48 -24.04 19.34
N LYS A 472 28.52 -23.14 19.11
CA LYS A 472 27.09 -23.40 19.39
C LYS A 472 26.52 -24.54 18.56
N GLU A 473 26.93 -24.66 17.30
CA GLU A 473 26.46 -25.72 16.41
C GLU A 473 27.03 -27.09 16.81
N ASN A 474 28.31 -27.15 17.18
CA ASN A 474 28.94 -28.37 17.72
C ASN A 474 28.32 -28.82 19.05
N GLU A 475 27.82 -27.87 19.85
CA GLU A 475 27.25 -28.13 21.18
C GLU A 475 25.71 -28.05 21.20
N LYS A 476 25.06 -28.04 20.02
CA LYS A 476 23.63 -27.77 19.86
C LYS A 476 22.75 -28.69 20.68
N ASP A 477 22.98 -30.00 20.64
CA ASP A 477 22.17 -30.98 21.38
C ASP A 477 22.24 -30.76 22.90
N LYS A 478 23.40 -30.33 23.42
CA LYS A 478 23.58 -30.02 24.84
C LYS A 478 22.90 -28.70 25.20
N LEU A 479 23.01 -27.67 24.35
CA LEU A 479 22.37 -26.37 24.56
C LEU A 479 20.84 -26.49 24.51
N ASP A 480 20.30 -27.25 23.57
CA ASP A 480 18.87 -27.51 23.47
C ASP A 480 18.38 -28.27 24.71
N PHE A 481 19.13 -29.27 25.17
CA PHE A 481 18.83 -29.98 26.41
C PHE A 481 18.85 -29.04 27.63
N VAL A 482 19.88 -28.22 27.81
CA VAL A 482 19.99 -27.23 28.90
C VAL A 482 18.78 -26.29 28.91
N ASN A 483 18.41 -25.76 27.74
CA ASN A 483 17.26 -24.87 27.61
C ASN A 483 15.94 -25.58 27.96
N GLU A 484 15.78 -26.86 27.59
CA GLU A 484 14.58 -27.63 27.89
C GLU A 484 14.47 -27.96 29.38
N ILE A 485 15.56 -28.34 30.04
CA ILE A 485 15.53 -28.69 31.47
C ILE A 485 15.36 -27.46 32.37
N GLN A 486 15.84 -26.28 31.96
CA GLN A 486 15.61 -25.04 32.72
C GLN A 486 14.12 -24.66 32.81
N GLU A 487 13.29 -25.06 31.84
CA GLU A 487 11.83 -24.85 31.87
C GLU A 487 11.04 -26.03 32.46
N LEU A 488 11.70 -27.11 32.87
CA LEU A 488 11.09 -28.32 33.41
C LEU A 488 10.13 -28.08 34.59
N PRO A 489 10.43 -27.21 35.58
CA PRO A 489 9.48 -26.91 36.65
C PRO A 489 8.14 -26.37 36.11
N ASN A 490 8.20 -25.54 35.07
CA ASN A 490 7.00 -24.98 34.44
C ASN A 490 6.26 -26.02 33.61
N LEU A 491 6.99 -26.92 32.92
CA LEU A 491 6.40 -28.02 32.16
C LEU A 491 5.55 -28.93 33.04
N ILE A 492 5.99 -29.23 34.27
CA ILE A 492 5.22 -30.03 35.26
C ILE A 492 3.88 -29.37 35.54
N PHE A 493 3.88 -28.05 35.79
CA PHE A 493 2.65 -27.30 36.03
C PHE A 493 1.73 -27.24 34.80
N VAL A 494 2.28 -27.03 33.59
CA VAL A 494 1.48 -27.07 32.36
C VAL A 494 0.84 -28.45 32.17
N LYS A 495 1.61 -29.52 32.35
CA LYS A 495 1.11 -30.91 32.28
C LYS A 495 -0.06 -31.12 33.23
N ASP A 496 0.07 -30.79 34.52
CA ASP A 496 -1.03 -30.97 35.48
C ASP A 496 -2.22 -30.05 35.20
N PHE A 497 -1.99 -28.80 34.79
CA PHE A 497 -3.05 -27.91 34.38
C PHE A 497 -3.82 -28.48 33.17
N THR A 498 -3.13 -29.08 32.21
CA THR A 498 -3.77 -29.73 31.06
C THR A 498 -4.54 -30.99 31.40
N ASN A 499 -4.33 -31.58 32.57
CA ASN A 499 -5.07 -32.75 33.04
C ASN A 499 -6.47 -32.39 33.59
N GLU A 500 -6.72 -31.11 33.91
CA GLU A 500 -8.00 -30.67 34.45
C GLU A 500 -9.10 -30.63 33.37
N ASN A 501 -10.18 -31.39 33.57
CA ASN A 501 -11.33 -31.39 32.67
C ASN A 501 -11.99 -30.00 32.58
N ILE A 502 -12.30 -29.59 31.36
CA ILE A 502 -13.00 -28.34 31.07
C ILE A 502 -14.50 -28.61 31.19
N LYS A 503 -15.14 -28.02 32.20
CA LYS A 503 -16.58 -28.14 32.48
C LYS A 503 -17.41 -26.97 31.95
N THR A 504 -16.78 -25.81 31.77
CA THR A 504 -17.45 -24.58 31.35
C THR A 504 -16.76 -23.92 30.18
N LEU A 505 -17.51 -23.11 29.42
CA LEU A 505 -16.95 -22.35 28.29
C LEU A 505 -15.95 -21.27 28.75
N ASN A 506 -16.12 -20.77 29.98
CA ASN A 506 -15.18 -19.83 30.58
C ASN A 506 -13.86 -20.53 30.94
N GLU A 507 -13.92 -21.73 31.52
CA GLU A 507 -12.73 -22.57 31.74
C GLU A 507 -11.98 -22.82 30.42
N ALA A 508 -12.69 -23.12 29.33
CA ALA A 508 -12.09 -23.28 28.01
C ALA A 508 -11.34 -22.01 27.56
N TYR A 509 -11.98 -20.85 27.67
CA TYR A 509 -11.34 -19.59 27.27
C TYR A 509 -10.04 -19.35 28.03
N TYR A 510 -10.06 -19.50 29.35
CA TYR A 510 -8.86 -19.29 30.16
C TYR A 510 -7.80 -20.37 29.94
N TYR A 511 -8.19 -21.61 29.70
CA TYR A 511 -7.28 -22.67 29.27
C TYR A 511 -6.50 -22.25 28.03
N SER A 512 -7.18 -21.68 27.03
CA SER A 512 -6.52 -21.19 25.81
C SER A 512 -5.60 -20.00 26.05
N ILE A 513 -5.94 -19.09 26.97
CA ILE A 513 -5.07 -17.98 27.35
C ILE A 513 -3.82 -18.50 28.04
N PHE A 514 -3.98 -19.45 28.95
CA PHE A 514 -2.88 -20.06 29.68
C PHE A 514 -1.90 -20.76 28.74
N LEU A 515 -2.37 -21.59 27.81
CA LEU A 515 -1.50 -22.28 26.85
C LEU A 515 -0.88 -21.36 25.79
N LYS A 516 -1.48 -20.20 25.51
CA LYS A 516 -0.86 -19.15 24.69
C LYS A 516 0.12 -18.28 25.48
N SER A 517 0.10 -18.36 26.80
CA SER A 517 0.99 -17.56 27.65
C SER A 517 2.42 -18.11 27.60
N LYS A 518 3.39 -17.29 28.02
CA LYS A 518 4.81 -17.68 28.08
C LYS A 518 5.14 -18.71 29.19
N PHE A 519 4.14 -19.38 29.76
CA PHE A 519 4.36 -20.24 30.93
C PHE A 519 5.26 -21.44 30.61
N TYR A 520 5.12 -22.02 29.41
CA TYR A 520 6.15 -22.90 28.83
C TYR A 520 6.47 -22.37 27.42
N SER A 521 7.59 -21.68 27.29
CA SER A 521 7.88 -20.84 26.13
C SER A 521 8.13 -21.66 24.86
N LYS A 522 8.48 -22.94 25.03
CA LYS A 522 8.75 -23.88 23.94
C LYS A 522 7.49 -24.48 23.31
N TYR A 523 6.31 -24.30 23.91
CA TYR A 523 5.07 -24.78 23.31
C TYR A 523 4.47 -23.74 22.36
N ILE A 524 4.45 -24.09 21.07
CA ILE A 524 3.83 -23.28 20.02
C ILE A 524 2.64 -24.07 19.49
N PRO A 525 1.40 -23.74 19.91
CA PRO A 525 0.22 -24.44 19.41
C PRO A 525 0.00 -24.14 17.92
N GLU A 526 -0.64 -25.07 17.21
CA GLU A 526 -1.05 -24.80 15.84
C GLU A 526 -1.96 -23.57 15.76
N ARG A 527 -1.81 -22.78 14.70
CA ARG A 527 -2.43 -21.44 14.54
C ARG A 527 -3.93 -21.38 14.84
N ASN A 528 -4.67 -22.46 14.58
CA ASN A 528 -6.13 -22.51 14.77
C ASN A 528 -6.59 -23.50 15.85
N LYS A 529 -5.68 -24.21 16.55
CA LYS A 529 -6.03 -25.27 17.51
C LYS A 529 -7.03 -24.79 18.57
N TYR A 530 -6.77 -23.61 19.15
CA TYR A 530 -7.57 -23.06 20.24
C TYR A 530 -8.67 -22.09 19.82
N PHE A 531 -9.10 -22.15 18.55
CA PHE A 531 -10.12 -21.23 18.07
C PHE A 531 -11.44 -21.40 18.84
N LEU A 532 -11.89 -22.65 18.99
CA LEU A 532 -13.15 -23.01 19.65
C LEU A 532 -13.18 -22.60 21.13
N PHE A 533 -12.02 -22.60 21.81
CA PHE A 533 -11.91 -22.23 23.22
C PHE A 533 -12.30 -20.76 23.47
N SER A 534 -12.10 -19.88 22.48
CA SER A 534 -12.47 -18.46 22.56
C SER A 534 -13.83 -18.13 21.93
N ALA A 535 -14.51 -19.12 21.35
CA ALA A 535 -15.73 -18.96 20.56
C ALA A 535 -16.82 -18.14 21.26
N TYR A 536 -17.21 -18.59 22.45
CA TYR A 536 -18.31 -17.99 23.20
C TYR A 536 -17.99 -16.54 23.62
N ASN A 537 -16.76 -16.28 24.07
CA ASN A 537 -16.34 -14.94 24.46
C ASN A 537 -16.23 -13.99 23.27
N ASN A 538 -15.71 -14.45 22.13
CA ASN A 538 -15.69 -13.66 20.91
C ASN A 538 -17.11 -13.32 20.44
N LEU A 539 -18.05 -14.27 20.54
CA LEU A 539 -19.46 -14.03 20.22
C LEU A 539 -20.09 -12.99 21.15
N LYS A 540 -19.82 -13.06 22.45
CA LYS A 540 -20.27 -12.06 23.44
C LYS A 540 -19.68 -10.68 23.17
N GLU A 541 -18.37 -10.61 22.87
CA GLU A 541 -17.72 -9.37 22.45
C GLU A 541 -18.39 -8.79 21.20
N SER A 542 -18.65 -9.65 20.20
CA SER A 542 -19.31 -9.24 18.96
C SER A 542 -20.71 -8.70 19.19
N LYS A 543 -21.53 -9.37 20.03
CA LYS A 543 -22.87 -8.88 20.41
C LYS A 543 -22.76 -7.53 21.11
N ASN A 544 -21.84 -7.35 22.05
CA ASN A 544 -21.66 -6.09 22.78
C ASN A 544 -21.26 -4.95 21.83
N ARG A 545 -20.34 -5.21 20.89
CA ARG A 545 -19.97 -4.25 19.84
C ARG A 545 -21.17 -3.91 18.98
N PHE A 546 -21.93 -4.91 18.55
CA PHE A 546 -23.15 -4.70 17.78
C PHE A 546 -24.17 -3.82 18.54
N LEU A 547 -24.46 -4.12 19.81
CA LEU A 547 -25.41 -3.35 20.61
C LEU A 547 -24.98 -1.89 20.77
N SER A 548 -23.70 -1.64 21.04
CA SER A 548 -23.16 -0.27 21.11
C SER A 548 -23.26 0.45 19.76
N GLY A 549 -22.99 -0.25 18.65
CA GLY A 549 -23.16 0.30 17.30
C GLY A 549 -24.63 0.58 16.97
N LYS A 550 -25.55 -0.32 17.35
CA LYS A 550 -26.99 -0.20 17.18
C LYS A 550 -27.52 1.04 17.87
N GLU A 551 -27.21 1.24 19.16
CA GLU A 551 -27.65 2.40 19.95
C GLU A 551 -27.23 3.73 19.30
N LYS A 552 -25.97 3.80 18.85
CA LYS A 552 -25.43 4.99 18.15
C LYS A 552 -26.16 5.23 16.82
N MET A 553 -26.46 4.17 16.06
CA MET A 553 -27.22 4.26 14.82
C MET A 553 -28.66 4.66 15.04
N GLU A 554 -29.35 4.10 16.04
CA GLU A 554 -30.73 4.48 16.36
C GLU A 554 -30.83 5.95 16.77
N THR A 555 -29.85 6.43 17.53
CA THR A 555 -29.72 7.86 17.88
C THR A 555 -29.53 8.73 16.63
N LEU A 556 -28.65 8.31 15.71
CA LEU A 556 -28.41 9.00 14.44
C LEU A 556 -29.68 9.04 13.58
N ILE A 557 -30.32 7.88 13.39
CA ILE A 557 -31.54 7.73 12.60
C ILE A 557 -32.66 8.59 13.18
N SER A 558 -32.87 8.56 14.51
CA SER A 558 -33.88 9.39 15.18
C SER A 558 -33.68 10.88 14.92
N LYS A 559 -32.45 11.37 15.06
CA LYS A 559 -32.11 12.79 14.79
C LYS A 559 -32.29 13.16 13.31
N MET A 560 -31.94 12.26 12.38
CA MET A 560 -32.18 12.47 10.95
C MET A 560 -33.67 12.47 10.60
N SER A 561 -34.47 11.56 11.18
CA SER A 561 -35.93 11.50 10.96
C SER A 561 -36.64 12.80 11.35
N VAL A 562 -36.21 13.47 12.43
CA VAL A 562 -36.74 14.79 12.82
C VAL A 562 -36.50 15.83 11.72
N GLN A 563 -35.27 15.88 11.18
CA GLN A 563 -34.93 16.83 10.10
C GLN A 563 -35.66 16.51 8.79
N LEU A 564 -35.78 15.23 8.43
CA LEU A 564 -36.53 14.82 7.24
C LEU A 564 -38.01 15.14 7.33
N THR A 565 -38.61 15.01 8.52
CA THR A 565 -40.02 15.36 8.73
C THR A 565 -40.24 16.86 8.55
N PHE A 566 -39.34 17.69 9.08
CA PHE A 566 -39.37 19.13 8.85
C PHE A 566 -39.24 19.48 7.35
N LEU A 567 -38.30 18.84 6.65
CA LEU A 567 -38.10 19.04 5.22
C LEU A 567 -39.34 18.63 4.42
N LYS A 568 -39.91 17.46 4.67
CA LYS A 568 -41.12 16.96 3.99
C LYS A 568 -42.27 17.97 4.07
N ASN A 569 -42.47 18.58 5.23
CA ASN A 569 -43.56 19.53 5.44
C ASN A 569 -43.31 20.91 4.78
N ASN A 570 -42.04 21.28 4.55
CA ASN A 570 -41.67 22.63 4.10
C ASN A 570 -41.02 22.68 2.71
N ILE A 571 -40.80 21.53 2.05
CA ILE A 571 -40.01 21.44 0.81
C ILE A 571 -40.53 22.33 -0.31
N LYS A 572 -41.85 22.47 -0.44
CA LYS A 572 -42.49 23.34 -1.43
C LYS A 572 -42.09 24.82 -1.27
N ASN A 573 -41.97 25.28 -0.02
CA ASN A 573 -41.58 26.66 0.27
C ASN A 573 -40.07 26.83 0.11
N ILE A 574 -39.28 25.86 0.57
CA ILE A 574 -37.81 25.86 0.47
C ILE A 574 -37.36 25.94 -1.01
N VAL A 575 -37.90 25.07 -1.87
CA VAL A 575 -37.56 25.03 -3.31
C VAL A 575 -37.96 26.32 -4.03
N LYS A 576 -39.04 26.98 -3.58
CA LYS A 576 -39.46 28.28 -4.13
C LYS A 576 -38.56 29.43 -3.70
N LEU A 577 -38.07 29.42 -2.45
CA LEU A 577 -37.17 30.46 -1.93
C LEU A 577 -35.85 30.51 -2.70
N ASN A 578 -35.32 29.34 -3.07
CA ASN A 578 -34.05 29.23 -3.78
C ASN A 578 -34.16 29.41 -5.30
N TYR A 579 -35.38 29.50 -5.84
CA TYR A 579 -35.60 29.69 -7.28
C TYR A 579 -35.20 31.12 -7.71
N GLY A 580 -34.48 31.26 -8.82
CA GLY A 580 -34.07 32.57 -9.35
C GLY A 580 -32.75 33.12 -8.79
N GLY A 581 -31.93 32.30 -8.13
CA GLY A 581 -30.51 32.60 -7.85
C GLY A 581 -30.18 33.02 -6.42
N ASN A 582 -31.16 33.20 -5.53
CA ASN A 582 -30.92 33.43 -4.10
C ASN A 582 -30.83 32.09 -3.35
N VAL A 583 -29.70 31.39 -3.47
CA VAL A 583 -29.50 30.10 -2.82
C VAL A 583 -29.33 30.29 -1.30
N THR A 584 -30.38 29.97 -0.53
CA THR A 584 -30.29 29.88 0.92
C THR A 584 -29.87 28.47 1.34
N ASN A 585 -28.88 28.36 2.23
CA ASN A 585 -28.47 27.09 2.80
C ASN A 585 -29.59 26.52 3.68
N ILE A 586 -29.98 25.27 3.42
CA ILE A 586 -31.07 24.62 4.16
C ILE A 586 -30.49 23.96 5.40
N LYS A 587 -30.71 24.59 6.56
CA LYS A 587 -30.14 24.15 7.84
C LYS A 587 -30.42 22.67 8.16
N SER A 588 -31.61 22.16 7.84
CA SER A 588 -31.94 20.75 8.09
C SER A 588 -31.08 19.78 7.27
N ILE A 589 -30.72 20.11 6.03
CA ILE A 589 -29.85 19.29 5.17
C ILE A 589 -28.40 19.34 5.68
N GLU A 590 -27.93 20.53 6.09
CA GLU A 590 -26.62 20.73 6.72
C GLU A 590 -26.50 19.88 8.00
N ILE A 591 -27.50 19.94 8.88
CA ILE A 591 -27.53 19.14 10.12
C ILE A 591 -27.48 17.64 9.80
N MET A 592 -28.23 17.15 8.79
CA MET A 592 -28.16 15.73 8.41
C MET A 592 -26.78 15.33 7.88
N THR A 593 -26.15 16.21 7.09
CA THR A 593 -24.79 15.99 6.58
C THR A 593 -23.77 15.93 7.71
N ASP A 594 -23.86 16.84 8.68
CA ASP A 594 -22.99 16.87 9.87
C ASP A 594 -23.21 15.66 10.76
N LEU A 595 -24.47 15.26 10.98
CA LEU A 595 -24.81 14.07 11.73
C LEU A 595 -24.20 12.81 11.09
N TYR A 596 -24.27 12.69 9.76
CA TYR A 596 -23.60 11.61 9.03
C TYR A 596 -22.08 11.66 9.26
N ASN A 597 -21.43 12.78 8.92
CA ASN A 597 -19.98 12.92 8.97
C ASN A 597 -19.39 12.71 10.37
N THR A 598 -20.12 13.11 11.43
CA THR A 598 -19.62 13.05 12.82
C THR A 598 -20.04 11.80 13.58
N LYS A 599 -21.20 11.19 13.28
CA LYS A 599 -21.74 10.08 14.08
C LYS A 599 -21.65 8.73 13.38
N TYR A 600 -21.85 8.67 12.06
CA TYR A 600 -21.88 7.39 11.34
C TYR A 600 -20.55 6.64 11.47
N GLY A 601 -19.41 7.33 11.31
CA GLY A 601 -18.09 6.69 11.41
C GLY A 601 -17.85 5.95 12.73
N ASN A 602 -18.29 6.53 13.86
CA ASN A 602 -18.17 5.91 15.18
C ASN A 602 -19.08 4.67 15.31
N ALA A 603 -20.34 4.78 14.86
CA ALA A 603 -21.27 3.67 14.89
C ALA A 603 -20.84 2.52 13.97
N ASN A 604 -20.41 2.85 12.75
CA ASN A 604 -19.93 1.89 11.77
C ASN A 604 -18.65 1.17 12.22
N ALA A 605 -17.78 1.82 13.00
CA ALA A 605 -16.59 1.16 13.56
C ALA A 605 -16.96 -0.03 14.47
N ASP A 606 -17.96 0.13 15.34
CA ASP A 606 -18.42 -0.96 16.20
C ASP A 606 -19.17 -2.04 15.42
N LEU A 607 -20.05 -1.66 14.48
CA LEU A 607 -20.79 -2.61 13.62
C LEU A 607 -19.84 -3.42 12.71
N SER A 608 -18.84 -2.76 12.12
CA SER A 608 -17.82 -3.40 11.28
C SER A 608 -16.97 -4.37 12.11
N ARG A 609 -16.61 -4.00 13.35
CA ARG A 609 -15.91 -4.91 14.26
C ARG A 609 -16.75 -6.14 14.61
N ALA A 610 -18.04 -5.95 14.88
CA ALA A 610 -18.96 -7.06 15.13
C ALA A 610 -19.07 -7.99 13.92
N SER A 611 -19.27 -7.44 12.71
CA SER A 611 -19.28 -8.23 11.47
C SER A 611 -17.98 -9.00 11.27
N ARG A 612 -16.82 -8.37 11.52
CA ARG A 612 -15.50 -9.00 11.40
C ARG A 612 -15.30 -10.17 12.37
N ILE A 613 -15.82 -10.09 13.59
CA ILE A 613 -15.73 -11.21 14.54
C ILE A 613 -16.61 -12.37 14.09
N VAL A 614 -17.86 -12.08 13.68
CA VAL A 614 -18.86 -13.08 13.23
C VAL A 614 -18.46 -13.79 11.94
N SER A 615 -18.11 -13.06 10.88
CA SER A 615 -16.72 -13.08 10.49
C SER A 615 -15.96 -14.40 10.43
N ASP A 616 -14.79 -14.22 11.02
CA ASP A 616 -13.74 -15.19 11.25
C ASP A 616 -14.27 -16.40 12.02
N PHE A 617 -15.31 -16.20 12.83
CA PHE A 617 -16.00 -17.24 13.58
C PHE A 617 -16.77 -18.22 12.70
N SER A 618 -17.61 -17.72 11.80
CA SER A 618 -18.40 -18.55 10.89
C SER A 618 -17.54 -19.41 9.97
N GLU A 619 -16.31 -18.99 9.66
CA GLU A 619 -15.43 -19.73 8.75
C GLU A 619 -14.80 -20.96 9.38
N LYS A 620 -14.48 -20.89 10.67
CA LYS A 620 -13.70 -21.90 11.40
C LYS A 620 -14.57 -22.87 12.19
N LEU A 621 -15.85 -22.58 12.36
CA LEU A 621 -16.80 -23.45 13.05
C LEU A 621 -17.16 -24.69 12.22
N LYS A 622 -17.18 -25.84 12.90
CA LYS A 622 -17.67 -27.12 12.37
C LYS A 622 -19.21 -27.23 12.43
N TYR A 623 -19.84 -26.56 13.38
CA TYR A 623 -21.27 -26.63 13.64
C TYR A 623 -22.10 -25.88 12.58
N GLY A 624 -22.85 -26.63 11.78
CA GLY A 624 -23.57 -26.12 10.61
C GLY A 624 -24.66 -25.09 10.94
N ASN A 625 -25.43 -25.33 12.01
CA ASN A 625 -26.52 -24.44 12.44
C ASN A 625 -25.97 -23.08 12.91
N LEU A 626 -25.01 -23.08 13.84
CA LEU A 626 -24.31 -21.87 14.29
C LEU A 626 -23.70 -21.09 13.11
N LYS A 627 -23.03 -21.80 12.20
CA LYS A 627 -22.42 -21.21 11.00
C LYS A 627 -23.45 -20.51 10.11
N SER A 628 -24.63 -21.10 9.92
CA SER A 628 -25.71 -20.51 9.11
C SER A 628 -26.20 -19.18 9.69
N ILE A 629 -26.47 -19.14 11.00
CA ILE A 629 -26.99 -17.94 11.67
C ILE A 629 -25.91 -16.84 11.70
N LEU A 630 -24.65 -17.17 11.98
CA LEU A 630 -23.53 -16.22 11.91
C LEU A 630 -23.38 -15.61 10.51
N LYS A 631 -23.52 -16.41 9.45
CA LYS A 631 -23.52 -15.89 8.07
C LYS A 631 -24.69 -14.94 7.78
N LYS A 632 -25.85 -15.14 8.41
CA LYS A 632 -26.98 -14.20 8.31
C LYS A 632 -26.64 -12.87 8.99
N ILE A 633 -26.13 -12.89 10.22
CA ILE A 633 -25.67 -11.69 10.94
C ILE A 633 -24.68 -10.89 10.08
N ASP A 634 -23.65 -11.57 9.58
CA ASP A 634 -22.66 -10.94 8.71
C ASP A 634 -23.27 -10.33 7.44
N LYS A 635 -24.20 -11.04 6.79
CA LYS A 635 -24.91 -10.54 5.60
C LYS A 635 -25.72 -9.27 5.88
N TYR A 636 -26.47 -9.23 6.98
CA TYR A 636 -27.28 -8.07 7.34
C TYR A 636 -26.41 -6.86 7.70
N LEU A 637 -25.35 -7.06 8.48
CA LEU A 637 -24.39 -5.99 8.82
C LEU A 637 -23.67 -5.45 7.59
N TYR A 638 -23.25 -6.34 6.68
CA TYR A 638 -22.65 -5.94 5.41
C TYR A 638 -23.62 -5.11 4.57
N ASN A 639 -24.85 -5.58 4.38
CA ASN A 639 -25.86 -4.86 3.60
C ASN A 639 -26.15 -3.47 4.18
N PHE A 640 -26.32 -3.39 5.50
CA PHE A 640 -26.51 -2.14 6.23
C PHE A 640 -25.33 -1.19 6.01
N SER A 641 -24.09 -1.67 6.18
CA SER A 641 -22.90 -0.84 6.02
C SER A 641 -22.82 -0.24 4.62
N MET A 642 -23.28 -0.98 3.62
CA MET A 642 -23.23 -0.58 2.22
C MET A 642 -24.25 0.51 1.88
N ASP A 643 -25.46 0.43 2.45
CA ASP A 643 -26.51 1.44 2.23
C ASP A 643 -26.14 2.82 2.80
N TRP A 644 -25.25 2.83 3.80
CA TRP A 644 -24.73 4.03 4.45
C TRP A 644 -23.30 4.40 4.03
N LYS A 645 -22.68 3.61 3.15
CA LYS A 645 -21.32 3.88 2.67
C LYS A 645 -21.32 5.14 1.81
N LYS A 646 -20.36 6.03 2.04
CA LYS A 646 -20.18 7.22 1.20
C LYS A 646 -19.67 6.78 -0.18
N TRP A 647 -20.59 6.71 -1.14
CA TRP A 647 -20.32 6.32 -2.51
C TRP A 647 -21.00 7.32 -3.45
N LEU A 648 -20.32 7.74 -4.54
CA LEU A 648 -20.94 8.48 -5.64
C LEU A 648 -21.29 7.56 -6.81
N ARG A 649 -22.56 7.49 -7.20
CA ARG A 649 -23.01 6.65 -8.32
C ARG A 649 -22.18 6.95 -9.55
N LYS A 650 -21.62 5.91 -10.13
CA LYS A 650 -20.80 6.01 -11.33
C LYS A 650 -21.66 5.66 -12.55
N PRO A 651 -21.67 6.48 -13.62
CA PRO A 651 -22.44 6.18 -14.84
C PRO A 651 -21.73 5.11 -15.68
N PHE A 652 -21.46 3.94 -15.08
CA PHE A 652 -20.66 2.86 -15.65
C PHE A 652 -21.20 2.35 -17.00
N VAL A 653 -22.52 2.17 -17.11
CA VAL A 653 -23.16 1.75 -18.37
C VAL A 653 -22.91 2.79 -19.48
N ARG A 654 -22.93 4.09 -19.15
CA ARG A 654 -22.63 5.15 -20.10
C ARG A 654 -21.16 5.11 -20.53
N TRP A 655 -20.23 4.87 -19.61
CA TRP A 655 -18.81 4.69 -19.96
C TRP A 655 -18.58 3.50 -20.90
N MET A 656 -19.29 2.40 -20.66
CA MET A 656 -19.27 1.23 -21.53
C MET A 656 -19.76 1.58 -22.95
N LEU A 657 -20.91 2.26 -23.05
CA LEU A 657 -21.47 2.70 -24.32
C LEU A 657 -20.55 3.68 -25.05
N ASN A 658 -20.00 4.68 -24.35
CA ASN A 658 -19.04 5.62 -24.90
C ASN A 658 -17.83 4.88 -25.50
N SER A 659 -17.35 3.84 -24.83
CA SER A 659 -16.19 3.06 -25.30
C SER A 659 -16.50 2.19 -26.50
N ILE A 660 -17.68 1.57 -26.53
CA ILE A 660 -18.14 0.80 -27.69
C ILE A 660 -18.28 1.74 -28.90
N ILE A 661 -18.82 2.94 -28.71
CA ILE A 661 -18.96 3.95 -29.77
C ILE A 661 -17.59 4.42 -30.25
N VAL A 662 -16.72 4.85 -29.34
CA VAL A 662 -15.37 5.34 -29.68
C VAL A 662 -14.54 4.27 -30.36
N ALA A 663 -14.42 3.08 -29.75
CA ALA A 663 -13.62 2.00 -30.29
C ALA A 663 -14.23 1.44 -31.58
N GLY A 664 -15.55 1.27 -31.65
CA GLY A 664 -16.25 0.76 -32.83
C GLY A 664 -16.11 1.69 -34.03
N LEU A 665 -16.43 2.98 -33.85
CA LEU A 665 -16.37 3.95 -34.94
C LEU A 665 -14.92 4.19 -35.40
N THR A 666 -13.99 4.30 -34.45
CA THR A 666 -12.58 4.50 -34.81
C THR A 666 -12.00 3.25 -35.49
N ALA A 667 -12.32 2.04 -35.03
CA ALA A 667 -11.87 0.81 -35.69
C ALA A 667 -12.44 0.69 -37.11
N PHE A 668 -13.72 0.98 -37.30
CA PHE A 668 -14.36 1.00 -38.62
C PHE A 668 -13.67 1.98 -39.58
N LEU A 669 -13.49 3.24 -39.15
CA LEU A 669 -12.82 4.27 -39.95
C LEU A 669 -11.35 3.93 -40.21
N THR A 670 -10.64 3.38 -39.22
CA THR A 670 -9.26 2.94 -39.36
C THR A 670 -9.14 1.84 -40.43
N VAL A 671 -10.00 0.83 -40.38
CA VAL A 671 -10.05 -0.25 -41.39
C VAL A 671 -10.32 0.32 -42.77
N LEU A 672 -11.31 1.20 -42.90
CA LEU A 672 -11.66 1.84 -44.17
C LEU A 672 -10.47 2.62 -44.75
N MET A 673 -9.85 3.48 -43.93
CA MET A 673 -8.72 4.32 -44.37
C MET A 673 -7.48 3.49 -44.70
N THR A 674 -7.13 2.53 -43.85
CA THR A 674 -5.88 1.77 -43.98
C THR A 674 -5.95 0.69 -45.05
N SER A 675 -7.11 0.05 -45.25
CA SER A 675 -7.33 -0.87 -46.37
C SER A 675 -7.19 -0.15 -47.72
N MET A 676 -7.82 1.01 -47.88
CA MET A 676 -7.71 1.82 -49.10
C MET A 676 -6.30 2.36 -49.30
N ALA A 677 -5.66 2.88 -48.25
CA ALA A 677 -4.32 3.44 -48.33
C ALA A 677 -3.25 2.38 -48.61
N ALA A 678 -3.39 1.16 -48.08
CA ALA A 678 -2.43 0.08 -48.29
C ALA A 678 -2.42 -0.46 -49.73
N TYR A 679 -3.54 -0.35 -50.46
CA TYR A 679 -3.68 -0.90 -51.80
C TYR A 679 -2.66 -0.32 -52.81
N PRO A 680 -2.49 1.02 -52.94
CA PRO A 680 -1.39 1.59 -53.74
C PRO A 680 0.01 1.11 -53.30
N PHE A 681 0.26 0.99 -52.00
CA PHE A 681 1.55 0.49 -51.48
C PHE A 681 1.80 -0.99 -51.76
N SER A 682 0.78 -1.76 -52.12
CA SER A 682 0.90 -3.16 -52.57
C SER A 682 0.94 -3.27 -54.10
N ARG A 683 0.06 -2.58 -54.83
CA ARG A 683 -0.13 -2.79 -56.28
C ARG A 683 0.51 -1.76 -57.20
N MET A 684 0.71 -0.53 -56.74
CA MET A 684 1.14 0.57 -57.61
C MET A 684 2.65 0.85 -57.48
N ARG A 685 3.28 1.37 -58.53
CA ARG A 685 4.68 1.82 -58.49
C ARG A 685 4.70 3.33 -58.50
N PHE A 686 5.21 3.94 -57.43
CA PHE A 686 5.35 5.38 -57.29
C PHE A 686 6.62 5.72 -56.50
N VAL A 687 7.11 6.95 -56.66
CA VAL A 687 8.34 7.43 -56.02
C VAL A 687 8.14 7.44 -54.49
N GLY A 688 9.08 6.82 -53.75
CA GLY A 688 9.03 6.78 -52.29
C GLY A 688 8.10 5.71 -51.70
N ARG A 689 7.58 4.74 -52.48
CA ARG A 689 6.69 3.67 -51.99
C ARG A 689 7.21 2.93 -50.75
N LYS A 690 8.46 2.45 -50.75
CA LYS A 690 9.02 1.70 -49.61
C LYS A 690 9.40 2.62 -48.46
N GLN A 691 10.02 3.74 -48.79
CA GLN A 691 10.51 4.74 -47.83
C GLN A 691 9.36 5.42 -47.10
N GLY A 692 8.27 5.77 -47.80
CA GLY A 692 7.10 6.41 -47.23
C GLY A 692 6.38 5.52 -46.23
N LEU A 693 6.20 4.24 -46.54
CA LEU A 693 5.59 3.28 -45.61
C LEU A 693 6.47 3.07 -44.37
N LEU A 694 7.78 2.98 -44.55
CA LEU A 694 8.74 2.84 -43.44
C LEU A 694 8.84 4.13 -42.60
N PHE A 695 8.76 5.30 -43.23
CA PHE A 695 8.75 6.60 -42.57
C PHE A 695 7.51 6.77 -41.68
N LEU A 696 6.33 6.41 -42.16
CA LEU A 696 5.10 6.43 -41.37
C LEU A 696 5.20 5.51 -40.14
N MET A 697 5.81 4.34 -40.29
CA MET A 697 6.06 3.42 -39.17
C MET A 697 7.02 4.02 -38.14
N ILE A 698 8.14 4.62 -38.57
CA ILE A 698 9.11 5.25 -37.67
C ILE A 698 8.47 6.39 -36.87
N ILE A 699 7.65 7.23 -37.50
CA ILE A 699 6.94 8.31 -36.80
C ILE A 699 5.99 7.74 -35.74
N GLN A 700 5.24 6.67 -36.06
CA GLN A 700 4.30 6.06 -35.11
C GLN A 700 5.00 5.34 -33.94
N MET A 701 6.26 4.93 -34.09
CA MET A 701 7.05 4.36 -33.00
C MET A 701 7.51 5.41 -31.97
N PHE A 702 7.34 6.70 -32.26
CA PHE A 702 7.63 7.77 -31.30
C PHE A 702 6.65 7.71 -30.11
N PRO A 703 7.10 7.84 -28.85
CA PRO A 703 6.24 7.69 -27.68
C PRO A 703 5.07 8.68 -27.67
N ALA A 704 3.83 8.17 -27.73
CA ALA A 704 2.61 8.99 -27.77
C ALA A 704 2.48 9.95 -26.58
N ILE A 705 3.06 9.61 -25.41
CA ILE A 705 3.06 10.44 -24.20
C ILE A 705 3.68 11.82 -24.45
N MET A 706 4.74 11.89 -25.28
CA MET A 706 5.41 13.16 -25.58
C MET A 706 4.52 14.11 -26.39
N SER A 707 3.56 13.57 -27.15
CA SER A 707 2.65 14.35 -27.99
C SER A 707 1.43 14.89 -27.25
N MET A 708 1.20 14.49 -26.00
CA MET A 708 -0.01 14.83 -25.23
C MET A 708 -0.27 16.34 -25.12
N VAL A 709 0.77 17.12 -24.77
CA VAL A 709 0.63 18.58 -24.59
C VAL A 709 0.26 19.25 -25.91
N ALA A 710 0.83 18.76 -27.02
CA ALA A 710 0.51 19.27 -28.35
C ALA A 710 -0.92 18.90 -28.76
N LEU A 711 -1.34 17.65 -28.56
CA LEU A 711 -2.70 17.20 -28.85
C LEU A 711 -3.75 17.95 -28.03
N TYR A 712 -3.50 18.17 -26.73
CA TYR A 712 -4.39 18.94 -25.86
C TYR A 712 -4.59 20.37 -26.38
N LYS A 713 -3.48 21.08 -26.69
CA LYS A 713 -3.55 22.44 -27.25
C LYS A 713 -4.23 22.48 -28.61
N THR A 714 -3.98 21.47 -29.45
CA THR A 714 -4.58 21.36 -30.79
C THR A 714 -6.09 21.15 -30.70
N LEU A 715 -6.56 20.22 -29.85
CA LEU A 715 -7.99 20.00 -29.65
C LEU A 715 -8.68 21.19 -29.00
N LYS A 716 -8.00 21.90 -28.09
CA LYS A 716 -8.53 23.16 -27.55
C LYS A 716 -8.74 24.19 -28.65
N PHE A 717 -7.71 24.43 -29.46
CA PHE A 717 -7.79 25.35 -30.61
C PHE A 717 -8.87 24.93 -31.61
N ILE A 718 -8.94 23.65 -31.97
CA ILE A 718 -9.99 23.13 -32.86
C ILE A 718 -11.37 23.33 -32.23
N GLY A 719 -11.53 23.12 -30.92
CA GLY A 719 -12.78 23.27 -30.20
C GLY A 719 -13.33 24.70 -30.22
N ASP A 720 -12.46 25.71 -30.32
CA ASP A 720 -12.86 27.11 -30.45
C ASP A 720 -13.60 27.38 -31.78
N TYR A 721 -13.38 26.56 -32.82
CA TYR A 721 -14.03 26.67 -34.13
C TYR A 721 -15.05 25.57 -34.41
N ASN A 722 -14.75 24.34 -34.02
CA ASN A 722 -15.61 23.17 -34.17
C ASN A 722 -15.71 22.42 -32.84
N PRO A 723 -16.72 22.76 -32.01
CA PRO A 723 -16.90 22.15 -30.71
C PRO A 723 -17.05 20.63 -30.74
N PHE A 724 -17.55 20.05 -31.84
CA PHE A 724 -17.79 18.60 -31.94
C PHE A 724 -16.51 17.74 -31.91
N ILE A 725 -15.40 18.28 -32.44
CA ILE A 725 -14.07 17.64 -32.45
C ILE A 725 -13.09 18.35 -31.52
N GLY A 726 -13.61 19.16 -30.58
CA GLY A 726 -12.82 19.91 -29.61
C GLY A 726 -12.39 19.09 -28.40
N LEU A 727 -11.72 19.78 -27.46
CA LEU A 727 -11.40 19.23 -26.14
C LEU A 727 -12.68 18.87 -25.34
N ASP A 728 -12.60 17.90 -24.44
CA ASP A 728 -13.73 17.42 -23.62
C ASP A 728 -14.92 16.91 -24.44
N THR A 729 -14.63 16.27 -25.59
CA THR A 729 -15.64 15.64 -26.44
C THR A 729 -15.24 14.25 -26.91
N ILE A 730 -16.26 13.41 -27.15
CA ILE A 730 -16.11 12.07 -27.73
C ILE A 730 -15.58 12.17 -29.17
N GLY A 731 -16.01 13.17 -29.94
CA GLY A 731 -15.56 13.39 -31.31
C GLY A 731 -14.09 13.77 -31.40
N GLY A 732 -13.61 14.65 -30.51
CA GLY A 732 -12.19 15.00 -30.41
C GLY A 732 -11.32 13.79 -30.06
N LEU A 733 -11.79 12.91 -29.18
CA LEU A 733 -11.10 11.66 -28.85
C LEU A 733 -10.98 10.71 -30.04
N ILE A 734 -12.09 10.49 -30.78
CA ILE A 734 -12.10 9.68 -32.01
C ILE A 734 -11.11 10.27 -33.03
N PHE A 735 -11.15 11.59 -33.21
CA PHE A 735 -10.28 12.29 -34.17
C PHE A 735 -8.79 12.06 -33.89
N VAL A 736 -8.37 12.13 -32.62
CA VAL A 736 -6.97 11.85 -32.23
C VAL A 736 -6.60 10.40 -32.51
N TYR A 737 -7.48 9.44 -32.20
CA TYR A 737 -7.17 8.02 -32.41
C TYR A 737 -7.07 7.62 -33.89
N LEU A 738 -7.71 8.35 -34.81
CA LEU A 738 -7.55 8.14 -36.25
C LEU A 738 -6.13 8.43 -36.77
N GLY A 739 -5.26 9.05 -35.98
CA GLY A 739 -3.85 9.25 -36.35
C GLY A 739 -3.02 7.96 -36.38
N GLY A 740 -3.46 6.90 -35.69
CA GLY A 740 -2.70 5.66 -35.46
C GLY A 740 -2.72 4.64 -36.62
N ILE A 741 -2.56 5.08 -37.87
CA ILE A 741 -2.87 4.25 -39.06
C ILE A 741 -1.70 3.43 -39.64
N ALA A 742 -0.44 3.77 -39.37
CA ALA A 742 0.69 3.20 -40.12
C ALA A 742 0.88 1.69 -39.90
N TYR A 743 0.76 1.22 -38.66
CA TYR A 743 0.85 -0.21 -38.34
C TYR A 743 -0.22 -1.04 -39.05
N ASN A 744 -1.48 -0.58 -39.00
CA ASN A 744 -2.61 -1.26 -39.63
C ASN A 744 -2.49 -1.26 -41.17
N MET A 745 -2.01 -0.15 -41.75
CA MET A 745 -1.72 -0.08 -43.18
C MET A 745 -0.64 -1.08 -43.61
N TRP A 746 0.38 -1.28 -42.77
CA TRP A 746 1.45 -2.26 -43.03
C TRP A 746 0.91 -3.70 -43.03
N LEU A 747 0.02 -4.03 -42.08
CA LEU A 747 -0.67 -5.33 -42.03
C LEU A 747 -1.51 -5.59 -43.28
N PHE A 748 -2.32 -4.62 -43.70
CA PHE A 748 -3.11 -4.73 -44.94
C PHE A 748 -2.22 -4.92 -46.16
N LYS A 749 -1.16 -4.12 -46.29
CA LYS A 749 -0.20 -4.23 -47.40
C LYS A 749 0.41 -5.64 -47.45
N GLY A 750 0.87 -6.14 -46.31
CA GLY A 750 1.46 -7.48 -46.22
C GLY A 750 0.49 -8.58 -46.62
N TYR A 751 -0.79 -8.46 -46.25
CA TYR A 751 -1.82 -9.42 -46.66
C TYR A 751 -2.17 -9.29 -48.15
N TYR A 752 -2.32 -8.07 -48.67
CA TYR A 752 -2.60 -7.86 -50.10
C TYR A 752 -1.51 -8.47 -50.97
N ASP A 753 -0.25 -8.38 -50.58
CA ASP A 753 0.86 -9.02 -51.32
C ASP A 753 0.73 -10.56 -51.42
N THR A 754 -0.10 -11.20 -50.59
CA THR A 754 -0.37 -12.65 -50.66
C THR A 754 -1.52 -13.02 -51.61
N ILE A 755 -2.34 -12.05 -52.02
CA ILE A 755 -3.44 -12.26 -52.97
C ILE A 755 -2.83 -12.27 -54.38
N PRO A 756 -3.06 -13.33 -55.19
CA PRO A 756 -2.48 -13.43 -56.53
C PRO A 756 -2.88 -12.27 -57.45
N ASP A 757 -1.89 -11.66 -58.10
CA ASP A 757 -2.10 -10.52 -59.01
C ASP A 757 -2.99 -10.89 -60.22
N SER A 758 -2.99 -12.17 -60.64
CA SER A 758 -3.77 -12.66 -61.77
C SER A 758 -5.29 -12.49 -61.61
N LEU A 759 -5.79 -12.47 -60.37
CA LEU A 759 -7.21 -12.23 -60.09
C LEU A 759 -7.61 -10.79 -60.42
N GLU A 760 -6.70 -9.84 -60.19
CA GLU A 760 -6.91 -8.43 -60.47
C GLU A 760 -6.72 -8.13 -61.95
N GLU A 761 -5.71 -8.74 -62.59
CA GLU A 761 -5.49 -8.65 -64.04
C GLU A 761 -6.70 -9.17 -64.81
N SER A 762 -7.27 -10.31 -64.40
CA SER A 762 -8.50 -10.86 -64.99
C SER A 762 -9.67 -9.88 -64.88
N ALA A 763 -9.89 -9.29 -63.71
CA ALA A 763 -10.94 -8.30 -63.52
C ALA A 763 -10.71 -7.02 -64.35
N MET A 764 -9.47 -6.59 -64.55
CA MET A 764 -9.14 -5.44 -65.40
C MET A 764 -9.32 -5.74 -66.89
N ILE A 765 -9.07 -6.98 -67.33
CA ILE A 765 -9.41 -7.45 -68.69
C ILE A 765 -10.93 -7.40 -68.90
N ASP A 766 -11.73 -7.72 -67.89
CA ASP A 766 -13.21 -7.58 -67.88
C ASP A 766 -13.70 -6.11 -67.82
N GLY A 767 -12.78 -5.14 -67.87
CA GLY A 767 -13.10 -3.70 -67.88
C GLY A 767 -13.27 -3.07 -66.50
N ALA A 768 -12.93 -3.76 -65.40
CA ALA A 768 -12.99 -3.16 -64.07
C ALA A 768 -11.87 -2.10 -63.89
N THR A 769 -12.25 -0.92 -63.41
CA THR A 769 -11.28 0.09 -62.95
C THR A 769 -10.56 -0.40 -61.69
N ARG A 770 -9.35 0.12 -61.40
CA ARG A 770 -8.60 -0.28 -60.19
C ARG A 770 -9.37 -0.11 -58.88
N LEU A 771 -10.21 0.91 -58.77
CA LEU A 771 -11.08 1.14 -57.61
C LEU A 771 -12.19 0.09 -57.53
N GLN A 772 -12.77 -0.28 -58.68
CA GLN A 772 -13.74 -1.39 -58.74
C GLN A 772 -13.08 -2.73 -58.43
N THR A 773 -11.87 -3.00 -58.94
CA THR A 773 -11.08 -4.20 -58.62
C THR A 773 -10.79 -4.28 -57.13
N PHE A 774 -10.40 -3.16 -56.50
CA PHE A 774 -10.20 -3.11 -55.05
C PHE A 774 -11.48 -3.51 -54.29
N TRP A 775 -12.61 -2.84 -54.55
CA TRP A 775 -13.84 -3.08 -53.79
C TRP A 775 -14.52 -4.41 -54.09
N LYS A 776 -14.41 -4.93 -55.33
CA LYS A 776 -15.11 -6.16 -55.75
C LYS A 776 -14.27 -7.42 -55.62
N ILE A 777 -12.93 -7.32 -55.66
CA ILE A 777 -12.03 -8.48 -55.66
C ILE A 777 -11.16 -8.47 -54.40
N VAL A 778 -10.31 -7.47 -54.25
CA VAL A 778 -9.27 -7.46 -53.19
C VAL A 778 -9.89 -7.34 -51.80
N PHE A 779 -10.82 -6.41 -51.60
CA PHE A 779 -11.43 -6.14 -50.31
C PHE A 779 -12.21 -7.36 -49.77
N PRO A 780 -13.09 -8.04 -50.53
CA PRO A 780 -13.74 -9.28 -50.07
C PRO A 780 -12.77 -10.44 -49.80
N LEU A 781 -11.73 -10.62 -50.62
CA LEU A 781 -10.72 -11.66 -50.38
C LEU A 781 -9.84 -11.36 -49.16
N SER A 782 -9.84 -10.10 -48.71
CA SER A 782 -9.12 -9.64 -47.52
C SER A 782 -9.94 -9.66 -46.23
N LEU A 783 -11.14 -10.24 -46.23
CA LEU A 783 -11.96 -10.40 -45.01
C LEU A 783 -11.18 -10.93 -43.78
N PRO A 784 -10.25 -11.90 -43.90
CA PRO A 784 -9.46 -12.35 -42.75
C PRO A 784 -8.62 -11.24 -42.12
N ILE A 785 -7.89 -10.45 -42.92
CA ILE A 785 -7.08 -9.35 -42.39
C ILE A 785 -7.95 -8.17 -41.94
N ILE A 786 -9.09 -7.92 -42.59
CA ILE A 786 -10.08 -6.93 -42.14
C ILE A 786 -10.54 -7.27 -40.72
N SER A 787 -10.89 -8.53 -40.46
CA SER A 787 -11.29 -8.98 -39.13
C SER A 787 -10.18 -8.84 -38.10
N VAL A 788 -8.94 -9.24 -38.44
CA VAL A 788 -7.78 -9.07 -37.55
C VAL A 788 -7.54 -7.60 -37.21
N VAL A 789 -7.49 -6.71 -38.20
CA VAL A 789 -7.26 -5.28 -37.97
C VAL A 789 -8.43 -4.65 -37.21
N THR A 790 -9.67 -5.05 -37.48
CA THR A 790 -10.85 -4.59 -36.74
C THR A 790 -10.74 -4.95 -35.26
N ILE A 791 -10.40 -6.21 -34.95
CA ILE A 791 -10.24 -6.68 -33.56
C ILE A 791 -9.10 -5.91 -32.88
N LEU A 792 -7.93 -5.82 -33.51
CA LEU A 792 -6.77 -5.14 -32.93
C LEU A 792 -7.03 -3.66 -32.69
N ALA A 793 -7.62 -2.96 -33.67
CA ALA A 793 -7.97 -1.55 -33.54
C ALA A 793 -9.01 -1.32 -32.43
N PHE A 794 -10.09 -2.12 -32.41
CA PHE A 794 -11.11 -2.02 -31.39
C PHE A 794 -10.54 -2.28 -29.99
N MET A 795 -9.80 -3.38 -29.80
CA MET A 795 -9.20 -3.72 -28.50
C MET A 795 -8.18 -2.69 -28.03
N GLY A 796 -7.34 -2.18 -28.94
CA GLY A 796 -6.36 -1.14 -28.62
C GLY A 796 -7.03 0.13 -28.12
N ILE A 797 -8.09 0.58 -28.79
CA ILE A 797 -8.79 1.83 -28.48
C ILE A 797 -9.69 1.68 -27.26
N PHE A 798 -10.37 0.53 -27.12
CA PHE A 798 -11.25 0.25 -25.98
C PHE A 798 -10.48 0.25 -24.65
N ASN A 799 -9.22 -0.19 -24.67
CA ASN A 799 -8.33 -0.21 -23.51
C ASN A 799 -7.46 1.06 -23.36
N GLU A 800 -7.55 2.01 -24.30
CA GLU A 800 -6.76 3.24 -24.24
C GLU A 800 -7.31 4.15 -23.13
N PHE A 801 -6.47 4.38 -22.13
CA PHE A 801 -6.78 5.18 -20.96
C PHE A 801 -6.16 6.58 -21.01
N LEU A 802 -4.97 6.69 -21.58
CA LEU A 802 -4.04 7.76 -21.27
C LEU A 802 -4.31 9.03 -22.08
N LEU A 803 -4.66 8.90 -23.36
CA LEU A 803 -5.17 10.02 -24.14
C LEU A 803 -6.60 10.39 -23.70
N ALA A 804 -7.44 9.38 -23.44
CA ALA A 804 -8.80 9.61 -22.91
C ALA A 804 -8.78 10.46 -21.63
N ASN A 805 -7.88 10.17 -20.69
CA ASN A 805 -7.74 10.89 -19.41
C ASN A 805 -7.34 12.37 -19.56
N ILE A 806 -6.69 12.74 -20.66
CA ILE A 806 -6.24 14.13 -20.90
C ILE A 806 -7.29 14.92 -21.68
N ILE A 807 -8.02 14.24 -22.56
CA ILE A 807 -9.00 14.85 -23.45
C ILE A 807 -10.36 14.99 -22.77
N LEU A 808 -10.81 13.95 -22.05
CA LEU A 808 -12.12 13.91 -21.39
C LEU A 808 -11.98 14.36 -19.93
N GLN A 809 -12.66 15.44 -19.58
CA GLN A 809 -12.62 16.06 -18.25
C GLN A 809 -13.87 15.74 -17.44
N ARG A 810 -15.04 15.69 -18.08
CA ARG A 810 -16.34 15.37 -17.45
C ARG A 810 -16.59 13.88 -17.28
N GLU A 811 -16.97 13.48 -16.06
CA GLU A 811 -17.18 12.06 -15.70
C GLU A 811 -18.29 11.41 -16.54
N GLU A 812 -19.29 12.16 -17.00
CA GLU A 812 -20.41 11.64 -17.78
C GLU A 812 -20.02 11.16 -19.17
N ILE A 813 -18.91 11.68 -19.71
CA ILE A 813 -18.41 11.35 -21.05
C ILE A 813 -17.18 10.45 -21.04
N TYR A 814 -16.73 9.99 -19.87
CA TYR A 814 -15.58 9.10 -19.77
C TYR A 814 -15.76 7.83 -20.60
N THR A 815 -14.64 7.31 -21.11
CA THR A 815 -14.55 5.93 -21.59
C THR A 815 -14.47 4.98 -20.40
N TYR A 816 -14.67 3.70 -20.65
CA TYR A 816 -14.64 2.60 -19.72
C TYR A 816 -13.27 2.50 -19.06
N ALA A 817 -12.18 2.54 -19.84
CA ALA A 817 -10.82 2.48 -19.31
C ALA A 817 -10.52 3.66 -18.37
N LEU A 818 -10.99 4.87 -18.72
CA LEU A 818 -10.91 6.06 -17.87
C LEU A 818 -11.77 5.94 -16.60
N GLY A 819 -13.03 5.54 -16.74
CA GLY A 819 -13.95 5.36 -15.62
C GLY A 819 -13.53 4.24 -14.66
N LEU A 820 -12.83 3.21 -15.15
CA LEU A 820 -12.30 2.14 -14.31
C LEU A 820 -11.28 2.67 -13.28
N ARG A 821 -10.54 3.73 -13.61
CA ARG A 821 -9.64 4.43 -12.68
C ARG A 821 -10.38 4.98 -11.46
N SER A 822 -11.63 5.40 -11.60
CA SER A 822 -12.43 5.95 -10.49
C SER A 822 -12.65 4.94 -9.35
N PHE A 823 -12.49 3.64 -9.58
CA PHE A 823 -12.53 2.61 -8.52
C PHE A 823 -11.17 2.41 -7.81
N THR A 824 -10.10 3.01 -8.33
CA THR A 824 -8.74 2.95 -7.79
C THR A 824 -8.31 4.23 -7.08
N THR A 825 -8.92 5.37 -7.43
CA THR A 825 -8.57 6.69 -6.90
C THR A 825 -9.64 7.20 -5.93
N GLY A 826 -9.33 7.17 -4.63
CA GLY A 826 -10.19 7.70 -3.56
C GLY A 826 -9.43 7.88 -2.24
N PRO A 827 -9.98 8.64 -1.27
CA PRO A 827 -9.35 8.88 0.05
C PRO A 827 -9.26 7.62 0.94
N PHE A 828 -9.89 6.52 0.53
CA PHE A 828 -9.83 5.20 1.16
C PHE A 828 -9.59 4.14 0.09
N GLU A 829 -9.05 2.99 0.50
CA GLU A 829 -8.56 1.84 -0.29
C GLU A 829 -9.24 1.59 -1.65
N THR A 830 -8.48 1.09 -2.63
CA THR A 830 -9.00 0.63 -3.92
C THR A 830 -10.17 -0.35 -3.74
N GLU A 831 -11.28 -0.08 -4.46
CA GLU A 831 -12.51 -0.88 -4.40
C GLU A 831 -12.37 -2.12 -5.30
N TRP A 832 -11.54 -3.08 -4.89
CA TRP A 832 -11.17 -4.24 -5.71
C TRP A 832 -12.37 -5.07 -6.18
N GLY A 833 -13.41 -5.23 -5.37
CA GLY A 833 -14.63 -5.93 -5.76
C GLY A 833 -15.33 -5.28 -6.96
N MET A 834 -15.45 -3.95 -6.96
CA MET A 834 -16.02 -3.20 -8.08
C MET A 834 -15.10 -3.12 -9.27
N PHE A 835 -13.81 -2.87 -9.05
CA PHE A 835 -12.81 -2.80 -10.12
C PHE A 835 -12.77 -4.12 -10.90
N THR A 836 -12.77 -5.25 -10.20
CA THR A 836 -12.75 -6.58 -10.85
C THR A 836 -14.09 -6.96 -11.47
N ALA A 837 -15.23 -6.60 -10.87
CA ALA A 837 -16.54 -6.75 -11.52
C ALA A 837 -16.67 -5.88 -12.79
N ALA A 838 -16.18 -4.64 -12.75
CA ALA A 838 -16.14 -3.74 -13.89
C ALA A 838 -15.19 -4.25 -14.98
N SER A 839 -14.04 -4.83 -14.59
CA SER A 839 -13.11 -5.55 -15.47
C SER A 839 -13.80 -6.70 -16.21
N MET A 840 -14.59 -7.50 -15.49
CA MET A 840 -15.33 -8.62 -16.06
C MET A 840 -16.39 -8.20 -17.08
N ILE A 841 -17.18 -7.17 -16.75
CA ILE A 841 -18.19 -6.66 -17.69
C ILE A 841 -17.51 -6.02 -18.91
N GLY A 842 -16.41 -5.28 -18.71
CA GLY A 842 -15.68 -4.64 -19.81
C GLY A 842 -14.95 -5.59 -20.75
N MET A 843 -14.69 -6.84 -20.33
CA MET A 843 -14.19 -7.87 -21.24
C MET A 843 -15.26 -8.33 -22.25
N LEU A 844 -16.54 -8.24 -21.91
CA LEU A 844 -17.63 -8.79 -22.74
C LEU A 844 -17.69 -8.22 -24.16
N PRO A 845 -17.60 -6.90 -24.41
CA PRO A 845 -17.62 -6.36 -25.77
C PRO A 845 -16.47 -6.89 -26.63
N MET A 846 -15.26 -7.00 -26.07
CA MET A 846 -14.08 -7.49 -26.79
C MET A 846 -14.21 -8.98 -27.14
N VAL A 847 -14.65 -9.81 -26.19
CA VAL A 847 -14.89 -11.24 -26.42
C VAL A 847 -16.01 -11.45 -27.44
N THR A 848 -17.10 -10.69 -27.33
CA THR A 848 -18.22 -10.76 -28.28
C THR A 848 -17.76 -10.39 -29.68
N LEU A 849 -17.00 -9.31 -29.85
CA LEU A 849 -16.44 -8.93 -31.15
C LEU A 849 -15.54 -10.02 -31.72
N PHE A 850 -14.63 -10.59 -30.91
CA PHE A 850 -13.75 -11.67 -31.35
C PHE A 850 -14.54 -12.89 -31.82
N LEU A 851 -15.52 -13.36 -31.04
CA LEU A 851 -16.34 -14.52 -31.38
C LEU A 851 -17.16 -14.30 -32.66
N VAL A 852 -17.73 -13.11 -32.83
CA VAL A 852 -18.47 -12.74 -34.06
C VAL A 852 -17.55 -12.72 -35.27
N MET A 853 -16.31 -12.24 -35.10
CA MET A 853 -15.33 -12.09 -36.18
C MET A 853 -14.58 -13.39 -36.52
N GLN A 854 -14.57 -14.37 -35.62
CA GLN A 854 -13.82 -15.63 -35.74
C GLN A 854 -14.08 -16.37 -37.06
N LYS A 855 -15.32 -16.35 -37.56
CA LYS A 855 -15.69 -17.04 -38.82
C LYS A 855 -14.93 -16.53 -40.04
N TRP A 856 -14.52 -15.26 -40.04
CA TRP A 856 -13.79 -14.65 -41.16
C TRP A 856 -12.26 -14.83 -41.03
N ILE A 857 -11.75 -15.23 -39.86
CA ILE A 857 -10.32 -15.48 -39.63
C ILE A 857 -9.90 -16.84 -40.20
N VAL A 858 -10.82 -17.80 -40.31
CA VAL A 858 -10.53 -19.15 -40.82
C VAL A 858 -10.29 -19.08 -42.34
N GLY A 859 -9.09 -19.44 -42.77
CA GLY A 859 -8.61 -19.28 -44.15
C GLY A 859 -9.27 -20.21 -45.19
N GLY A 860 -8.92 -20.01 -46.47
CA GLY A 860 -9.39 -20.84 -47.60
C GLY A 860 -10.03 -20.07 -48.75
N LEU A 861 -10.26 -18.75 -48.61
CA LEU A 861 -10.97 -17.93 -49.62
C LEU A 861 -10.26 -17.86 -51.00
N THR A 862 -8.94 -18.06 -51.05
CA THR A 862 -8.15 -18.06 -52.30
C THR A 862 -7.81 -19.48 -52.79
N GLN A 863 -8.13 -20.53 -52.02
CA GLN A 863 -7.82 -21.91 -52.41
C GLN A 863 -8.65 -22.31 -53.64
N GLY A 864 -7.98 -22.82 -54.68
CA GLY A 864 -8.62 -23.24 -55.94
C GLY A 864 -8.83 -22.14 -56.98
N SER A 865 -8.54 -20.88 -56.66
CA SER A 865 -8.70 -19.74 -57.58
C SER A 865 -7.57 -19.63 -58.62
N VAL A 866 -6.38 -20.09 -58.28
CA VAL A 866 -5.21 -20.15 -59.15
C VAL A 866 -4.60 -21.54 -59.01
N LYS A 867 -4.29 -22.18 -60.14
CA LYS A 867 -3.62 -23.48 -60.16
C LYS A 867 -2.14 -23.27 -59.89
N GLY A 868 -1.65 -23.70 -58.72
CA GLY A 868 -0.26 -23.51 -58.29
C GLY A 868 0.06 -24.26 -57.02
#